data_AF-A0A9D5IF85-F1
#
_entry.id   AF-A0A9D5IF85-F1
#
_cell.length_a   1.000
_cell.length_b   1.000
_cell.length_c   1.000
_cell.angle_alpha   90.00
_cell.angle_beta   90.00
_cell.angle_gamma   90.00
#
_symmetry.space_group_name_H-M   'P 1'
#
loop_
_entity.id
_entity.type
_entity.pdbx_description
1 polymer ?
#
loop_
_entity_poly.entity_id
_entity_poly.type
_entity_poly.pdbx_seq_one_letter_code
_entity_poly.pdbx_strand_id
1 'polypeptide(L)'
;MSAAGQPAAATGDQFYVTHCTTADSVMNSPGYSVRAASAVDNPDVLKRALEYPPYEIPLDMWREKPTKPQTPRRLARTKNPAGGVWVAHSVYLDKDTMNRDRSYFTHLISLPNSVDAASVLESWDADAWAKEYAQGAPKSLGKCSIPVGSKISRQSLTAFITRPVGGTSDLSAVVCPARFRPDAAARRMLVARFLKAVVLLTEAKAAGEGRDRLFVHAEPGLVAMLLYAATRILPPGYAADITFSTFEPSHRAIRDYKLASVVGTYLGLPGKGLDQDLVTTRGFGLDAIQPERSSPELAESIPPSPGIWELLDLAAAGDWELLDDVHRLVGADPGAIEKVPATIALARAVSRINRGGLTTADLLALKADRRGAAILTQRADKVWEFLKDAVISDATLRAEFKDWIAEPERLKAYRREACEALVKGEFDTWDIRWAVIRDVADPEELKEQSDRAQKNLDRYLPTMALPARDRVRAACAESGAWPDHHLLAPTSLDELDELLTAKMPAAWQGYTCFAVMGPDEKNWLAESTKAYRGAMRERVRHHLMLAPGAVLTGYLQHAKDYVSTMPGFLYDFLRPFRPECIPFLSRLIDAGASVIDAGDWVKLLGELDIYGEKTKEWSGFLLKNDHLAKLLGGFKADPAATQIWDGYLNLLGPALIDGDEWERIVYIQLTKARQLLGAANVLLKDVAPPGGARKLKAADTLLGLMAAPLTADTLEPGQLLEAYQVFGIEPFDGLRKFYLRFNFAALDLNADPRLLNPFVAAFRSCYPITHDYGSVRTAVGNWVALSATCPDVTRGAFQTHYILQNIPANWHANILSEAPRLALHATTIAQISQAVELAKAQTDFTNTDVASDSEGGFASEPTKKAKAARGAKTTPTRRKRDAGGVPGIVWLMLVLGGVGIVTAIAVTQLKKNAAQKQAEPEPPPPVKVIKEKAKAKDKDKDKDK
;
A
#
# COMPACT_ATOMS: atom_id res chain seq x y z
N MET A 1 3.44 -4.29 45.32
CA MET A 1 3.05 -2.96 44.79
C MET A 1 3.90 -1.91 45.48
N SER A 2 4.31 -0.83 44.79
CA SER A 2 4.97 0.29 45.46
C SER A 2 3.92 1.15 46.16
N ALA A 3 4.23 1.67 47.35
CA ALA A 3 3.35 2.61 48.05
C ALA A 3 3.40 3.96 47.33
N ALA A 4 2.46 4.19 46.41
CA ALA A 4 2.19 5.54 45.90
C ALA A 4 1.84 6.43 47.10
N GLY A 5 2.65 7.46 47.35
CA GLY A 5 2.51 8.30 48.53
C GLY A 5 1.10 8.88 48.61
N GLN A 6 0.42 8.68 49.74
CA GLN A 6 -0.90 9.27 49.97
C GLN A 6 -0.77 10.80 49.76
N PRO A 7 -1.66 11.42 48.96
CA PRO A 7 -1.60 12.86 48.76
C PRO A 7 -1.76 13.56 50.11
N ALA A 8 -0.92 14.57 50.37
CA ALA A 8 -0.93 15.29 51.63
C ALA A 8 -2.34 15.82 51.93
N ALA A 9 -2.87 15.48 53.10
CA ALA A 9 -4.27 15.75 53.46
C ALA A 9 -4.56 17.26 53.35
N ALA A 10 -5.54 17.63 52.52
CA ALA A 10 -5.87 19.02 52.26
C ALA A 10 -6.32 19.73 53.55
N THR A 11 -5.55 20.74 53.97
CA THR A 11 -5.84 21.56 55.16
C THR A 11 -6.59 22.83 54.78
N GLY A 12 -7.61 23.17 55.57
CA GLY A 12 -8.45 24.35 55.41
C GLY A 12 -8.54 25.21 56.67
N ASP A 13 -9.15 26.38 56.51
CA ASP A 13 -9.53 27.24 57.65
C ASP A 13 -10.82 26.72 58.27
N GLN A 14 -10.84 26.52 59.59
CA GLN A 14 -12.01 26.04 60.35
C GLN A 14 -12.69 27.17 61.14
N PHE A 15 -13.99 27.02 61.36
CA PHE A 15 -14.87 27.96 62.04
C PHE A 15 -15.85 27.19 62.92
N TYR A 16 -15.93 27.56 64.19
CA TYR A 16 -16.88 26.99 65.15
C TYR A 16 -18.03 27.97 65.32
N VAL A 17 -19.16 27.66 64.68
CA VAL A 17 -20.34 28.53 64.63
C VAL A 17 -21.42 27.98 65.55
N THR A 18 -21.83 28.78 66.53
CA THR A 18 -22.82 28.38 67.54
C THR A 18 -23.42 29.60 68.24
N HIS A 19 -24.38 29.37 69.13
CA HIS A 19 -24.93 30.41 69.99
C HIS A 19 -23.90 30.84 71.04
N CYS A 20 -23.62 32.14 71.15
CA CYS A 20 -22.57 32.70 72.02
C CYS A 20 -22.92 34.11 72.55
N THR A 21 -22.10 34.60 73.49
CA THR A 21 -22.18 35.99 73.99
C THR A 21 -21.37 36.94 73.10
N THR A 22 -21.56 38.24 73.28
CA THR A 22 -20.69 39.30 72.72
C THR A 22 -19.21 39.06 73.05
N ALA A 23 -18.90 38.61 74.28
CA ALA A 23 -17.53 38.36 74.73
C ALA A 23 -16.94 37.08 74.11
N ASP A 24 -17.75 36.05 73.86
CA ASP A 24 -17.34 34.77 73.26
C ASP A 24 -17.25 34.81 71.72
N SER A 25 -17.93 35.75 71.05
CA SER A 25 -17.94 35.87 69.58
C SER A 25 -16.63 36.45 69.03
N VAL A 26 -16.09 35.86 67.94
CA VAL A 26 -14.98 36.44 67.15
C VAL A 26 -15.37 37.81 66.58
N MET A 27 -16.62 37.94 66.13
CA MET A 27 -17.16 39.16 65.53
C MET A 27 -17.73 40.14 66.57
N ASN A 28 -17.52 39.88 67.87
CA ASN A 28 -18.10 40.62 69.00
C ASN A 28 -19.62 40.83 68.87
N SER A 29 -20.34 39.83 68.34
CA SER A 29 -21.79 39.88 68.10
C SER A 29 -22.51 38.74 68.80
N PRO A 30 -23.50 39.01 69.68
CA PRO A 30 -24.22 37.97 70.43
C PRO A 30 -25.24 37.22 69.56
N GLY A 31 -25.57 35.99 69.96
CA GLY A 31 -26.50 35.12 69.22
C GLY A 31 -25.76 34.03 68.45
N TYR A 32 -26.30 33.59 67.32
CA TYR A 32 -25.64 32.62 66.45
C TYR A 32 -24.51 33.32 65.67
N SER A 33 -23.25 33.04 66.03
CA SER A 33 -22.08 33.73 65.51
C SER A 33 -20.86 32.80 65.50
N VAL A 34 -19.75 33.26 64.89
CA VAL A 34 -18.49 32.53 64.92
C VAL A 34 -17.87 32.70 66.31
N ARG A 35 -17.66 31.60 67.04
CA ARG A 35 -17.06 31.59 68.39
C ARG A 35 -15.54 31.42 68.35
N ALA A 36 -15.04 30.65 67.39
CA ALA A 36 -13.60 30.53 67.11
C ALA A 36 -13.34 30.29 65.62
N ALA A 37 -12.18 30.73 65.12
CA ALA A 37 -11.83 30.64 63.70
C ALA A 37 -10.31 30.49 63.47
N SER A 38 -9.90 29.88 62.36
CA SER A 38 -8.50 29.94 61.89
C SER A 38 -8.16 31.31 61.29
N ALA A 39 -9.10 31.90 60.54
CA ALA A 39 -8.94 33.19 59.87
C ALA A 39 -9.57 34.34 60.69
N VAL A 40 -9.12 34.51 61.94
CA VAL A 40 -9.64 35.51 62.89
C VAL A 40 -9.61 36.93 62.31
N ASP A 41 -8.54 37.28 61.61
CA ASP A 41 -8.30 38.64 61.08
C ASP A 41 -8.97 38.89 59.71
N ASN A 42 -9.79 37.96 59.21
CA ASN A 42 -10.45 38.07 57.90
C ASN A 42 -11.99 38.22 58.05
N PRO A 43 -12.52 39.45 58.13
CA PRO A 43 -13.94 39.68 58.38
C PRO A 43 -14.84 39.20 57.24
N ASP A 44 -14.38 39.19 55.98
CA ASP A 44 -15.16 38.69 54.84
C ASP A 44 -15.35 37.16 54.92
N VAL A 45 -14.32 36.42 55.33
CA VAL A 45 -14.41 34.96 55.49
C VAL A 45 -15.26 34.61 56.72
N LEU A 46 -15.14 35.36 57.82
CA LEU A 46 -16.01 35.22 58.99
C LEU A 46 -17.49 35.50 58.64
N LYS A 47 -17.76 36.52 57.82
CA LYS A 47 -19.10 36.82 57.32
C LYS A 47 -19.64 35.67 56.44
N ARG A 48 -18.85 35.17 55.49
CA ARG A 48 -19.22 34.02 54.64
C ARG A 48 -19.48 32.75 55.45
N ALA A 49 -18.81 32.55 56.58
CA ALA A 49 -19.11 31.45 57.50
C ALA A 49 -20.50 31.56 58.16
N LEU A 50 -21.06 32.78 58.28
CA LEU A 50 -22.44 33.03 58.77
C LEU A 50 -23.48 33.10 57.64
N GLU A 51 -23.06 33.21 56.38
CA GLU A 51 -23.94 33.06 55.21
C GLU A 51 -24.35 31.58 54.99
N TYR A 52 -23.66 30.63 55.63
CA TYR A 52 -24.07 29.23 55.66
C TYR A 52 -25.29 29.02 56.58
N PRO A 53 -26.41 28.43 56.10
CA PRO A 53 -27.65 28.34 56.86
C PRO A 53 -27.52 27.64 58.24
N PRO A 54 -28.21 28.15 59.28
CA PRO A 54 -28.25 27.51 60.59
C PRO A 54 -28.82 26.09 60.49
N TYR A 55 -28.45 25.25 61.45
CA TYR A 55 -29.02 23.92 61.62
C TYR A 55 -30.27 24.02 62.50
N GLU A 56 -31.33 23.29 62.18
CA GLU A 56 -32.49 23.12 63.06
C GLU A 56 -33.00 21.68 62.97
N ILE A 57 -33.39 21.08 64.11
CA ILE A 57 -34.15 19.83 64.09
C ILE A 57 -35.58 20.10 63.56
N PRO A 58 -36.27 19.12 62.94
CA PRO A 58 -37.62 19.28 62.41
C PRO A 58 -38.62 19.75 63.49
N LEU A 59 -39.50 20.70 63.17
CA LEU A 59 -40.45 21.28 64.14
C LEU A 59 -41.29 20.27 64.93
N ASP A 60 -41.63 19.13 64.32
CA ASP A 60 -42.39 18.07 64.98
C ASP A 60 -41.61 17.50 66.18
N MET A 61 -40.29 17.32 66.02
CA MET A 61 -39.36 16.87 67.08
C MET A 61 -39.10 17.95 68.15
N TRP A 62 -39.44 19.22 67.94
CA TRP A 62 -39.27 20.26 68.99
C TRP A 62 -40.13 19.97 70.23
N ARG A 63 -41.24 19.27 70.05
CA ARG A 63 -42.20 18.93 71.13
C ARG A 63 -41.63 17.94 72.13
N GLU A 64 -40.81 16.99 71.64
CA GLU A 64 -40.35 15.82 72.39
C GLU A 64 -39.06 16.06 73.19
N LYS A 65 -38.35 17.17 72.92
CA LYS A 65 -37.00 17.46 73.45
C LYS A 65 -36.01 16.29 73.27
N PRO A 66 -35.76 15.84 72.02
CA PRO A 66 -34.88 14.71 71.74
C PRO A 66 -33.45 14.96 72.23
N THR A 67 -32.82 13.91 72.76
CA THR A 67 -31.39 13.90 73.13
C THR A 67 -30.50 13.91 71.88
N LYS A 68 -29.23 14.36 71.99
CA LYS A 68 -28.27 14.37 70.84
C LYS A 68 -28.32 13.09 69.95
N PRO A 69 -28.32 11.84 70.48
CA PRO A 69 -28.40 10.62 69.64
C PRO A 69 -29.66 10.53 68.77
N GLN A 70 -30.79 11.04 69.25
CA GLN A 70 -32.10 11.01 68.57
C GLN A 70 -32.26 12.12 67.51
N THR A 71 -31.26 12.99 67.31
CA THR A 71 -31.34 14.12 66.35
C THR A 71 -30.58 13.86 65.05
N PRO A 72 -31.00 14.45 63.92
CA PRO A 72 -30.31 14.26 62.64
C PRO A 72 -28.93 14.94 62.61
N ARG A 73 -27.87 14.23 62.21
CA ARG A 73 -26.55 14.82 61.94
C ARG A 73 -26.50 15.41 60.53
N ARG A 74 -26.19 16.71 60.38
CA ARG A 74 -25.94 17.32 59.06
C ARG A 74 -24.46 17.24 58.71
N LEU A 75 -24.16 16.72 57.53
CA LEU A 75 -22.90 16.94 56.81
C LEU A 75 -23.23 17.56 55.46
N ALA A 76 -22.45 18.54 55.00
CA ALA A 76 -22.65 19.14 53.69
C ALA A 76 -21.32 19.46 52.99
N ARG A 77 -21.34 19.44 51.65
CA ARG A 77 -20.30 19.97 50.76
C ARG A 77 -20.97 20.96 49.81
N THR A 78 -20.64 22.24 49.91
CA THR A 78 -21.20 23.30 49.05
C THR A 78 -20.07 24.11 48.40
N LYS A 79 -20.36 24.86 47.32
CA LYS A 79 -19.35 25.72 46.69
C LYS A 79 -19.05 26.93 47.59
N ASN A 80 -17.77 27.25 47.78
CA ASN A 80 -17.37 28.51 48.43
C ASN A 80 -17.35 29.63 47.38
N PRO A 81 -18.07 30.75 47.57
CA PRO A 81 -17.99 31.91 46.68
C PRO A 81 -16.59 32.51 46.52
N ALA A 82 -15.68 32.26 47.46
CA ALA A 82 -14.26 32.65 47.37
C ALA A 82 -13.40 31.72 46.49
N GLY A 83 -13.99 30.65 45.92
CA GLY A 83 -13.27 29.49 45.41
C GLY A 83 -13.02 28.46 46.52
N GLY A 84 -12.95 27.18 46.13
CA GLY A 84 -12.94 26.07 47.08
C GLY A 84 -14.34 25.54 47.40
N VAL A 85 -14.39 24.63 48.37
CA VAL A 85 -15.62 24.05 48.93
C VAL A 85 -15.76 24.37 50.41
N TRP A 86 -16.99 24.60 50.84
CA TRP A 86 -17.35 24.61 52.25
C TRP A 86 -17.77 23.20 52.66
N VAL A 87 -17.17 22.68 53.73
CA VAL A 87 -17.62 21.45 54.40
C VAL A 87 -18.19 21.82 55.75
N ALA A 88 -19.48 21.51 55.98
CA ALA A 88 -20.18 21.82 57.22
C ALA A 88 -20.62 20.53 57.92
N HIS A 89 -20.24 20.35 59.19
CA HIS A 89 -20.76 19.32 60.08
C HIS A 89 -21.55 20.01 61.20
N SER A 90 -22.86 19.77 61.27
CA SER A 90 -23.73 20.33 62.31
C SER A 90 -24.41 19.26 63.15
N VAL A 91 -24.47 19.52 64.46
CA VAL A 91 -25.10 18.68 65.47
C VAL A 91 -25.98 19.50 66.42
N TYR A 92 -27.00 18.84 66.96
CA TYR A 92 -27.81 19.36 68.05
C TYR A 92 -27.00 19.50 69.34
N LEU A 93 -27.31 20.54 70.11
CA LEU A 93 -26.92 20.68 71.50
C LEU A 93 -28.19 20.73 72.35
N ASP A 94 -28.28 19.86 73.35
CA ASP A 94 -29.41 19.87 74.28
C ASP A 94 -29.53 21.27 74.93
N LYS A 95 -28.38 21.92 75.21
CA LYS A 95 -28.24 23.34 75.60
C LYS A 95 -26.97 23.99 75.06
N ASP A 96 -26.98 25.31 74.84
CA ASP A 96 -25.74 26.10 74.64
C ASP A 96 -25.07 26.48 75.98
N THR A 97 -23.95 27.21 75.90
CA THR A 97 -23.26 27.75 77.09
C THR A 97 -24.02 28.89 77.78
N MET A 98 -25.19 29.28 77.29
CA MET A 98 -26.14 30.16 77.98
C MET A 98 -27.31 29.37 78.59
N ASN A 99 -27.18 28.04 78.69
CA ASN A 99 -28.19 27.12 79.24
C ASN A 99 -29.54 27.16 78.46
N ARG A 100 -29.53 27.58 77.18
CA ARG A 100 -30.72 27.63 76.31
C ARG A 100 -30.95 26.30 75.59
N ASP A 101 -32.10 25.69 75.88
CA ASP A 101 -32.61 24.51 75.17
C ASP A 101 -32.63 24.69 73.64
N ARG A 102 -32.53 23.59 72.90
CA ARG A 102 -32.61 23.53 71.41
C ARG A 102 -31.51 24.30 70.67
N SER A 103 -30.31 24.27 71.22
CA SER A 103 -29.13 24.89 70.60
C SER A 103 -28.47 23.95 69.60
N TYR A 104 -27.43 24.42 68.92
CA TYR A 104 -26.71 23.64 67.90
C TYR A 104 -25.30 24.18 67.69
N PHE A 105 -24.45 23.30 67.16
CA PHE A 105 -23.06 23.57 66.85
C PHE A 105 -22.78 23.21 65.38
N THR A 106 -22.07 24.07 64.66
CA THR A 106 -21.57 23.79 63.32
C THR A 106 -20.05 23.95 63.30
N HIS A 107 -19.34 22.88 63.00
CA HIS A 107 -17.96 22.94 62.55
C HIS A 107 -17.97 23.12 61.03
N LEU A 108 -17.50 24.27 60.55
CA LEU A 108 -17.37 24.60 59.14
C LEU A 108 -15.89 24.65 58.75
N ILE A 109 -15.49 24.06 57.62
CA ILE A 109 -14.11 24.09 57.09
C ILE A 109 -14.14 24.62 55.65
N SER A 110 -13.27 25.58 55.34
CA SER A 110 -13.03 26.12 53.99
C SER A 110 -11.84 25.39 53.34
N LEU A 111 -12.08 24.66 52.27
CA LEU A 111 -11.13 23.71 51.67
C LEU A 111 -10.93 23.96 50.16
N PRO A 112 -9.79 23.57 49.57
CA PRO A 112 -9.54 23.73 48.13
C PRO A 112 -10.46 22.83 47.29
N ASN A 113 -10.72 23.24 46.04
CA ASN A 113 -11.58 22.49 45.09
C ASN A 113 -11.09 21.07 44.78
N SER A 114 -9.81 20.76 45.05
CA SER A 114 -9.24 19.42 44.91
C SER A 114 -9.77 18.39 45.93
N VAL A 115 -10.50 18.84 46.96
CA VAL A 115 -11.23 17.96 47.88
C VAL A 115 -12.44 17.37 47.18
N ASP A 116 -12.36 16.08 46.86
CA ASP A 116 -13.45 15.32 46.27
C ASP A 116 -14.61 15.08 47.26
N ALA A 117 -15.79 14.76 46.73
CA ALA A 117 -16.99 14.56 47.53
C ALA A 117 -16.96 13.27 48.39
N ALA A 118 -16.27 12.22 47.96
CA ALA A 118 -16.22 10.95 48.68
C ALA A 118 -15.37 11.06 49.94
N SER A 119 -14.23 11.76 49.88
CA SER A 119 -13.39 12.09 51.04
C SER A 119 -14.13 12.91 52.09
N VAL A 120 -15.06 13.79 51.69
CA VAL A 120 -15.96 14.48 52.62
C VAL A 120 -16.97 13.52 53.23
N LEU A 121 -17.56 12.61 52.45
CA LEU A 121 -18.56 11.66 52.94
C LEU A 121 -17.97 10.59 53.88
N GLU A 122 -16.73 10.17 53.64
CA GLU A 122 -15.93 9.32 54.54
C GLU A 122 -15.71 9.98 55.93
N SER A 123 -15.87 11.29 56.06
CA SER A 123 -15.80 11.99 57.34
C SER A 123 -17.08 11.90 58.19
N TRP A 124 -18.21 11.44 57.66
CA TRP A 124 -19.55 11.68 58.24
C TRP A 124 -19.68 11.27 59.72
N ASP A 125 -19.14 10.11 60.09
CA ASP A 125 -19.16 9.60 61.46
C ASP A 125 -17.99 10.06 62.33
N ALA A 126 -16.91 10.59 61.73
CA ALA A 126 -15.60 10.80 62.33
C ALA A 126 -15.63 11.53 63.68
N ASP A 127 -14.91 11.00 64.66
CA ASP A 127 -15.01 11.53 66.03
C ASP A 127 -14.25 12.84 66.26
N ALA A 128 -13.24 13.14 65.43
CA ALA A 128 -12.51 14.42 65.45
C ALA A 128 -13.33 15.61 64.88
N TRP A 129 -14.56 15.40 64.42
CA TRP A 129 -15.51 16.51 64.25
C TRP A 129 -15.84 17.12 65.60
N ALA A 130 -15.39 18.36 65.83
CA ALA A 130 -15.86 19.20 66.93
C ALA A 130 -17.40 19.23 66.96
N LYS A 131 -17.98 18.86 68.11
CA LYS A 131 -19.44 18.78 68.34
C LYS A 131 -19.95 19.86 69.30
N GLU A 132 -19.04 20.53 69.99
CA GLU A 132 -19.28 21.58 71.00
C GLU A 132 -17.98 22.36 71.22
N TYR A 133 -18.06 23.57 71.80
CA TYR A 133 -16.90 24.37 72.19
C TYR A 133 -17.21 25.17 73.46
N ALA A 134 -16.28 25.16 74.42
CA ALA A 134 -16.51 25.72 75.75
C ALA A 134 -16.68 27.25 75.73
N GLN A 135 -17.15 27.80 76.86
CA GLN A 135 -17.18 29.25 77.08
C GLN A 135 -15.80 29.74 77.53
N GLY A 136 -15.39 30.94 77.11
CA GLY A 136 -14.06 31.49 77.42
C GLY A 136 -12.87 30.76 76.77
N ALA A 137 -13.12 29.75 75.92
CA ALA A 137 -12.08 29.07 75.15
C ALA A 137 -11.48 29.99 74.06
N PRO A 138 -10.25 29.73 73.57
CA PRO A 138 -9.58 30.62 72.62
C PRO A 138 -10.39 30.89 71.34
N LYS A 139 -10.38 32.14 70.89
CA LYS A 139 -11.05 32.58 69.64
C LYS A 139 -10.28 32.20 68.35
N SER A 140 -9.00 31.84 68.48
CA SER A 140 -8.14 31.42 67.37
C SER A 140 -8.02 29.89 67.32
N LEU A 141 -8.06 29.32 66.12
CA LEU A 141 -7.88 27.90 65.83
C LEU A 141 -6.69 27.69 64.89
N GLY A 142 -6.04 26.53 64.95
CA GLY A 142 -5.18 26.09 63.86
C GLY A 142 -6.00 25.82 62.59
N LYS A 143 -5.35 25.71 61.42
CA LYS A 143 -5.98 25.07 60.24
C LYS A 143 -6.16 23.57 60.51
N CYS A 144 -7.11 22.91 59.85
CA CYS A 144 -7.32 21.46 59.98
C CYS A 144 -7.57 20.78 58.63
N SER A 145 -7.25 19.48 58.54
CA SER A 145 -7.71 18.63 57.45
C SER A 145 -9.14 18.12 57.70
N ILE A 146 -9.72 17.44 56.71
CA ILE A 146 -10.96 16.67 56.92
C ILE A 146 -10.70 15.54 57.95
N PRO A 147 -11.57 15.36 58.96
CA PRO A 147 -11.59 14.18 59.83
C PRO A 147 -11.88 12.88 59.06
N VAL A 148 -11.16 11.79 59.35
CA VAL A 148 -11.44 10.47 58.74
C VAL A 148 -12.40 9.66 59.61
N GLY A 149 -13.48 9.17 59.01
CA GLY A 149 -14.49 8.32 59.65
C GLY A 149 -14.32 6.82 59.30
N SER A 150 -15.39 6.04 59.49
CA SER A 150 -15.34 4.58 59.38
C SER A 150 -16.62 3.93 58.85
N LYS A 151 -17.79 4.48 59.21
CA LYS A 151 -19.10 3.93 58.82
C LYS A 151 -19.40 4.13 57.34
N ILE A 152 -18.71 5.06 56.68
CA ILE A 152 -18.79 5.31 55.24
C ILE A 152 -17.42 5.04 54.65
N SER A 153 -17.34 4.01 53.81
CA SER A 153 -16.12 3.53 53.16
C SER A 153 -16.49 2.53 52.04
N ARG A 154 -15.54 2.19 51.16
CA ARG A 154 -15.74 1.14 50.13
C ARG A 154 -16.21 -0.18 50.76
N GLN A 155 -15.60 -0.59 51.88
CA GLN A 155 -15.97 -1.82 52.60
C GLN A 155 -17.37 -1.75 53.21
N SER A 156 -17.73 -0.62 53.83
CA SER A 156 -19.04 -0.41 54.44
C SER A 156 -20.16 -0.37 53.39
N LEU A 157 -19.88 0.19 52.21
CA LEU A 157 -20.80 0.20 51.06
C LEU A 157 -20.98 -1.19 50.44
N THR A 158 -19.90 -1.94 50.17
CA THR A 158 -20.01 -3.34 49.72
C THR A 158 -20.80 -4.19 50.72
N ALA A 159 -20.56 -4.01 52.03
CA ALA A 159 -21.33 -4.70 53.07
C ALA A 159 -22.81 -4.30 53.07
N PHE A 160 -23.13 -3.00 52.92
CA PHE A 160 -24.50 -2.49 52.81
C PHE A 160 -25.23 -3.11 51.62
N ILE A 161 -24.58 -3.27 50.46
CA ILE A 161 -25.22 -3.84 49.25
C ILE A 161 -25.42 -5.36 49.36
N THR A 162 -24.45 -6.09 49.93
CA THR A 162 -24.40 -7.57 49.81
C THR A 162 -25.09 -8.37 50.90
N ARG A 163 -24.96 -7.96 52.17
CA ARG A 163 -25.21 -8.85 53.33
C ARG A 163 -25.98 -8.13 54.44
N PRO A 164 -26.78 -8.82 55.26
CA PRO A 164 -27.44 -8.21 56.40
C PRO A 164 -26.44 -7.43 57.28
N VAL A 165 -26.82 -6.20 57.66
CA VAL A 165 -25.96 -5.29 58.42
C VAL A 165 -26.56 -4.94 59.77
N GLY A 166 -25.77 -5.10 60.83
CA GLY A 166 -26.08 -4.54 62.14
C GLY A 166 -25.89 -3.02 62.17
N GLY A 167 -26.37 -2.36 63.23
CA GLY A 167 -26.15 -0.93 63.43
C GLY A 167 -26.96 -0.34 64.58
N THR A 168 -26.57 0.86 65.02
CA THR A 168 -27.33 1.61 66.02
C THR A 168 -28.67 2.13 65.47
N SER A 169 -29.65 2.32 66.34
CA SER A 169 -30.89 3.07 66.10
C SER A 169 -30.73 4.59 66.18
N ASP A 170 -29.60 5.11 66.66
CA ASP A 170 -29.36 6.55 66.84
C ASP A 170 -29.42 7.30 65.50
N LEU A 171 -30.39 8.22 65.35
CA LEU A 171 -30.57 9.03 64.14
C LEU A 171 -29.31 9.84 63.79
N SER A 172 -28.52 10.22 64.78
CA SER A 172 -27.26 10.97 64.62
C SER A 172 -26.09 10.11 64.10
N ALA A 173 -26.25 8.79 64.00
CA ALA A 173 -25.15 7.84 63.80
C ALA A 173 -25.50 6.58 62.99
N VAL A 174 -26.74 6.44 62.50
CA VAL A 174 -27.27 5.32 61.71
C VAL A 174 -27.04 5.50 60.21
N VAL A 175 -26.36 4.52 59.58
CA VAL A 175 -26.20 4.44 58.11
C VAL A 175 -27.09 3.37 57.46
N CYS A 176 -27.57 2.39 58.23
CA CYS A 176 -28.60 1.43 57.80
C CYS A 176 -29.77 1.39 58.80
N PRO A 177 -30.88 2.09 58.50
CA PRO A 177 -32.10 2.07 59.30
C PRO A 177 -32.67 0.67 59.46
N ALA A 178 -33.34 0.39 60.58
CA ALA A 178 -33.82 -0.95 60.94
C ALA A 178 -34.66 -1.62 59.83
N ARG A 179 -35.55 -0.86 59.16
CA ARG A 179 -36.38 -1.34 58.04
C ARG A 179 -35.59 -1.96 56.88
N PHE A 180 -34.34 -1.55 56.69
CA PHE A 180 -33.49 -2.02 55.59
C PHE A 180 -32.50 -3.11 56.00
N ARG A 181 -32.26 -3.37 57.29
CA ARG A 181 -31.21 -4.31 57.76
C ARG A 181 -31.35 -5.77 57.32
N PRO A 182 -32.54 -6.40 57.26
CA PRO A 182 -32.63 -7.79 56.82
C PRO A 182 -32.44 -7.93 55.31
N ASP A 183 -32.97 -7.01 54.51
CA ASP A 183 -33.13 -7.17 53.06
C ASP A 183 -32.01 -6.51 52.24
N ALA A 184 -31.15 -7.33 51.64
CA ALA A 184 -30.09 -6.87 50.73
C ALA A 184 -30.62 -6.41 49.37
N ALA A 185 -31.70 -7.01 48.86
CA ALA A 185 -32.30 -6.64 47.58
C ALA A 185 -32.95 -5.25 47.66
N ALA A 186 -33.69 -4.95 48.73
CA ALA A 186 -34.24 -3.61 48.97
C ALA A 186 -33.13 -2.55 49.12
N ARG A 187 -32.04 -2.84 49.85
CA ARG A 187 -30.88 -1.94 49.96
C ARG A 187 -30.19 -1.71 48.60
N ARG A 188 -30.00 -2.78 47.81
CA ARG A 188 -29.40 -2.69 46.47
C ARG A 188 -30.29 -1.91 45.50
N MET A 189 -31.61 -2.14 45.53
CA MET A 189 -32.59 -1.39 44.74
C MET A 189 -32.61 0.10 45.12
N LEU A 190 -32.60 0.43 46.41
CA LEU A 190 -32.53 1.82 46.88
C LEU A 190 -31.27 2.53 46.38
N VAL A 191 -30.10 1.86 46.44
CA VAL A 191 -28.86 2.39 45.84
C VAL A 191 -29.07 2.60 44.35
N ALA A 192 -29.52 1.60 43.59
CA ALA A 192 -29.68 1.71 42.14
C ALA A 192 -30.66 2.83 41.71
N ARG A 193 -31.75 3.03 42.46
CA ARG A 193 -32.69 4.15 42.31
C ARG A 193 -32.03 5.51 42.61
N PHE A 194 -31.18 5.60 43.64
CA PHE A 194 -30.42 6.82 43.92
C PHE A 194 -29.36 7.12 42.85
N LEU A 195 -28.63 6.11 42.36
CA LEU A 195 -27.67 6.26 41.27
C LEU A 195 -28.37 6.80 40.00
N LYS A 196 -29.54 6.24 39.66
CA LYS A 196 -30.41 6.74 38.58
C LYS A 196 -30.81 8.20 38.80
N ALA A 197 -31.14 8.60 40.03
CA ALA A 197 -31.51 9.97 40.37
C ALA A 197 -30.35 10.98 40.20
N VAL A 198 -29.11 10.58 40.48
CA VAL A 198 -27.91 11.43 40.27
C VAL A 198 -27.53 11.54 38.79
N VAL A 199 -27.79 10.49 37.99
CA VAL A 199 -27.67 10.54 36.53
C VAL A 199 -28.68 11.53 35.94
N LEU A 200 -29.98 11.36 36.24
CA LEU A 200 -31.06 12.27 35.79
C LEU A 200 -30.83 13.73 36.21
N LEU A 201 -30.34 13.96 37.44
CA LEU A 201 -29.95 15.29 37.94
C LEU A 201 -28.84 15.94 37.10
N THR A 202 -27.87 15.15 36.64
CA THR A 202 -26.75 15.63 35.81
C THR A 202 -27.21 15.89 34.38
N GLU A 203 -28.05 15.01 33.82
CA GLU A 203 -28.63 15.13 32.48
C GLU A 203 -29.54 16.36 32.37
N ALA A 204 -30.49 16.53 33.30
CA ALA A 204 -31.37 17.71 33.34
C ALA A 204 -30.59 19.03 33.51
N LYS A 205 -29.42 19.01 34.15
CA LYS A 205 -28.51 20.17 34.24
C LYS A 205 -27.76 20.45 32.94
N ALA A 206 -27.31 19.42 32.23
CA ALA A 206 -26.68 19.58 30.93
C ALA A 206 -27.68 20.08 29.86
N ALA A 207 -28.94 19.65 29.95
CA ALA A 207 -30.03 20.09 29.09
C ALA A 207 -30.67 21.44 29.51
N GLY A 208 -30.49 21.87 30.77
CA GLY A 208 -31.00 23.15 31.29
C GLY A 208 -32.48 23.13 31.73
N GLU A 209 -33.05 21.95 32.00
CA GLU A 209 -34.49 21.69 32.20
C GLU A 209 -35.08 22.19 33.53
N GLY A 210 -34.39 23.08 34.25
CA GLY A 210 -34.85 23.70 35.51
C GLY A 210 -34.92 22.78 36.74
N ARG A 211 -34.99 21.45 36.58
CA ARG A 211 -34.96 20.45 37.66
C ARG A 211 -33.54 20.24 38.21
N ASP A 212 -32.94 21.30 38.76
CA ASP A 212 -31.52 21.37 39.13
C ASP A 212 -31.15 20.71 40.47
N ARG A 213 -32.08 20.00 41.12
CA ARG A 213 -31.89 19.37 42.44
C ARG A 213 -32.49 17.96 42.56
N LEU A 214 -31.90 17.19 43.48
CA LEU A 214 -32.40 15.93 43.99
C LEU A 214 -32.71 16.06 45.49
N PHE A 215 -33.98 15.91 45.87
CA PHE A 215 -34.42 15.86 47.27
C PHE A 215 -34.44 14.40 47.75
N VAL A 216 -33.95 14.13 48.97
CA VAL A 216 -33.85 12.77 49.52
C VAL A 216 -34.49 12.70 50.90
N HIS A 217 -35.61 12.00 51.05
CA HIS A 217 -36.22 11.79 52.36
C HIS A 217 -35.72 10.49 52.98
N ALA A 218 -34.77 10.60 53.92
CA ALA A 218 -34.12 9.48 54.59
C ALA A 218 -33.36 9.94 55.86
N GLU A 219 -32.94 9.01 56.70
CA GLU A 219 -32.02 9.26 57.80
C GLU A 219 -30.68 9.81 57.28
N PRO A 220 -30.03 10.78 57.95
CA PRO A 220 -28.91 11.51 57.33
C PRO A 220 -27.69 10.65 57.01
N GLY A 221 -27.42 9.61 57.80
CA GLY A 221 -26.34 8.65 57.51
C GLY A 221 -26.67 7.70 56.35
N LEU A 222 -27.95 7.44 56.08
CA LEU A 222 -28.38 6.75 54.87
C LEU A 222 -28.24 7.68 53.65
N VAL A 223 -28.62 8.96 53.75
CA VAL A 223 -28.34 9.96 52.69
C VAL A 223 -26.84 10.02 52.39
N ALA A 224 -26.00 10.04 53.43
CA ALA A 224 -24.54 10.04 53.29
C ALA A 224 -24.00 8.75 52.62
N MET A 225 -24.52 7.57 52.98
CA MET A 225 -24.15 6.30 52.33
C MET A 225 -24.57 6.24 50.86
N LEU A 226 -25.77 6.77 50.53
CA LEU A 226 -26.26 6.85 49.15
C LEU A 226 -25.43 7.83 48.31
N LEU A 227 -25.13 9.03 48.84
CA LEU A 227 -24.21 9.98 48.23
C LEU A 227 -22.83 9.35 48.00
N TYR A 228 -22.32 8.60 48.98
CA TYR A 228 -21.03 7.93 48.86
C TYR A 228 -21.05 6.89 47.73
N ALA A 229 -22.14 6.12 47.63
CA ALA A 229 -22.37 5.21 46.50
C ALA A 229 -22.36 5.95 45.15
N ALA A 230 -23.00 7.11 45.01
CA ALA A 230 -22.90 7.91 43.79
C ALA A 230 -21.44 8.34 43.50
N THR A 231 -20.71 8.84 44.49
CA THR A 231 -19.31 9.28 44.32
C THR A 231 -18.28 8.17 44.10
N ARG A 232 -18.63 6.90 44.35
CA ARG A 232 -17.72 5.74 44.18
C ARG A 232 -18.17 4.75 43.11
N ILE A 233 -19.44 4.73 42.69
CA ILE A 233 -19.98 3.77 41.71
C ILE A 233 -20.20 4.44 40.35
N LEU A 234 -20.75 5.66 40.29
CA LEU A 234 -20.96 6.36 39.01
C LEU A 234 -19.64 6.89 38.43
N PRO A 235 -19.48 6.91 37.09
CA PRO A 235 -18.35 7.55 36.43
C PRO A 235 -18.16 9.02 36.89
N PRO A 236 -16.92 9.53 36.98
CA PRO A 236 -16.64 10.81 37.64
C PRO A 236 -17.44 12.01 37.12
N GLY A 237 -17.83 12.01 35.84
CA GLY A 237 -18.63 13.07 35.22
C GLY A 237 -19.99 13.33 35.88
N TYR A 238 -20.59 12.36 36.57
CA TYR A 238 -21.86 12.53 37.28
C TYR A 238 -21.71 12.96 38.75
N ALA A 239 -20.50 12.91 39.32
CA ALA A 239 -20.34 12.98 40.78
C ALA A 239 -19.14 13.81 41.31
N ALA A 240 -18.16 14.20 40.49
CA ALA A 240 -16.99 14.96 40.98
C ALA A 240 -17.37 16.34 41.57
N ASP A 241 -18.23 17.07 40.86
CA ASP A 241 -18.71 18.41 41.26
C ASP A 241 -19.97 18.39 42.13
N ILE A 242 -20.38 17.22 42.64
CA ILE A 242 -21.63 17.10 43.42
C ILE A 242 -21.56 17.91 44.71
N THR A 243 -22.53 18.81 44.89
CA THR A 243 -22.77 19.51 46.14
C THR A 243 -23.95 18.89 46.85
N PHE A 244 -23.83 18.67 48.15
CA PHE A 244 -24.83 17.96 48.94
C PHE A 244 -25.02 18.56 50.33
N SER A 245 -26.17 18.30 50.93
CA SER A 245 -26.36 18.29 52.39
C SER A 245 -27.10 17.00 52.76
N THR A 246 -26.66 16.31 53.79
CA THR A 246 -27.29 15.05 54.26
C THR A 246 -28.59 15.29 55.01
N PHE A 247 -28.84 16.51 55.46
CA PHE A 247 -30.04 16.91 56.17
C PHE A 247 -30.22 18.43 56.15
N GLU A 248 -31.35 18.90 55.62
CA GLU A 248 -31.92 20.23 55.89
C GLU A 248 -33.38 20.10 56.38
N PRO A 249 -33.84 20.99 57.27
CA PRO A 249 -35.22 20.96 57.79
C PRO A 249 -36.25 21.37 56.73
N SER A 250 -37.27 20.54 56.50
CA SER A 250 -38.32 20.83 55.51
C SER A 250 -39.14 22.09 55.82
N HIS A 251 -39.28 22.45 57.10
CA HIS A 251 -40.07 23.61 57.55
C HIS A 251 -39.40 24.96 57.26
N ARG A 252 -38.11 25.00 56.89
CA ARG A 252 -37.42 26.20 56.41
C ARG A 252 -36.87 25.96 55.01
N ALA A 253 -37.48 26.62 54.02
CA ALA A 253 -36.79 26.99 52.78
C ALA A 253 -36.09 25.85 51.99
N ILE A 254 -36.48 24.57 52.16
CA ILE A 254 -35.92 23.45 51.36
C ILE A 254 -36.12 23.70 49.85
N ARG A 255 -37.21 24.38 49.49
CA ARG A 255 -37.52 24.90 48.14
C ARG A 255 -36.48 25.91 47.64
N ASP A 256 -35.92 26.72 48.53
CA ASP A 256 -35.06 27.88 48.23
C ASP A 256 -33.58 27.64 48.57
N TYR A 257 -33.24 26.49 49.15
CA TYR A 257 -31.89 26.06 49.51
C TYR A 257 -31.04 25.82 48.24
N LYS A 258 -30.32 26.85 47.81
CA LYS A 258 -29.54 26.89 46.55
C LYS A 258 -28.09 26.40 46.67
N LEU A 259 -27.62 26.03 47.88
CA LEU A 259 -26.21 25.74 48.11
C LEU A 259 -25.80 24.30 47.73
N ALA A 260 -26.75 23.37 47.66
CA ALA A 260 -26.51 21.97 47.31
C ALA A 260 -27.41 21.49 46.16
N SER A 261 -26.85 20.61 45.34
CA SER A 261 -27.57 19.88 44.29
C SER A 261 -28.32 18.65 44.79
N VAL A 262 -27.86 18.04 45.88
CA VAL A 262 -28.59 16.98 46.60
C VAL A 262 -28.94 17.46 47.99
N VAL A 263 -30.22 17.43 48.35
CA VAL A 263 -30.73 17.94 49.64
C VAL A 263 -31.45 16.81 50.36
N GLY A 264 -30.75 16.19 51.31
CA GLY A 264 -31.33 15.27 52.27
C GLY A 264 -32.29 15.99 53.21
N THR A 265 -33.34 15.31 53.65
CA THR A 265 -34.26 15.79 54.69
C THR A 265 -34.82 14.61 55.47
N TYR A 266 -35.26 14.86 56.70
CA TYR A 266 -35.87 13.87 57.58
C TYR A 266 -37.03 14.52 58.32
N LEU A 267 -38.23 13.95 58.22
CA LEU A 267 -39.47 14.62 58.65
C LEU A 267 -39.91 14.26 60.08
N GLY A 268 -39.26 13.29 60.73
CA GLY A 268 -39.56 12.84 62.10
C GLY A 268 -40.86 12.04 62.26
N LEU A 269 -41.94 12.45 61.58
CA LEU A 269 -43.25 11.81 61.64
C LEU A 269 -43.39 10.65 60.64
N PRO A 270 -43.74 9.42 61.09
CA PRO A 270 -44.19 8.35 60.20
C PRO A 270 -45.37 8.77 59.32
N GLY A 271 -45.42 8.30 58.07
CA GLY A 271 -46.48 8.63 57.12
C GLY A 271 -46.39 10.02 56.47
N LYS A 272 -45.50 10.90 56.96
CA LYS A 272 -45.14 12.16 56.29
C LYS A 272 -44.04 11.87 55.24
N GLY A 273 -44.16 12.46 54.05
CA GLY A 273 -43.22 12.27 52.94
C GLY A 273 -42.93 13.58 52.23
N LEU A 274 -42.19 13.55 51.12
CA LEU A 274 -41.88 14.76 50.34
C LEU A 274 -43.13 15.48 49.82
N ASP A 275 -43.06 16.82 49.76
CA ASP A 275 -44.10 17.67 49.14
C ASP A 275 -44.12 17.48 47.62
N GLN A 276 -45.30 17.51 47.00
CA GLN A 276 -45.48 17.15 45.59
C GLN A 276 -44.69 18.03 44.61
N ASP A 277 -44.46 19.31 44.91
CA ASP A 277 -43.67 20.22 44.06
C ASP A 277 -42.16 19.92 44.10
N LEU A 278 -41.65 19.30 45.17
CA LEU A 278 -40.26 18.84 45.27
C LEU A 278 -39.99 17.64 44.35
N VAL A 279 -40.98 16.73 44.22
CA VAL A 279 -40.85 15.48 43.44
C VAL A 279 -41.29 15.62 41.98
N THR A 280 -41.82 16.78 41.57
CA THR A 280 -42.29 17.02 40.19
C THR A 280 -41.60 18.22 39.53
N THR A 281 -41.85 19.45 39.99
CA THR A 281 -41.49 20.67 39.27
C THR A 281 -40.16 21.29 39.69
N ARG A 282 -39.76 21.15 40.96
CA ARG A 282 -38.52 21.75 41.50
C ARG A 282 -37.29 20.86 41.38
N GLY A 283 -37.43 19.61 40.94
CA GLY A 283 -36.34 18.65 40.92
C GLY A 283 -36.81 17.20 40.79
N PHE A 284 -35.93 16.30 41.20
CA PHE A 284 -36.20 14.89 41.42
C PHE A 284 -36.31 14.63 42.93
N GLY A 285 -37.11 13.65 43.34
CA GLY A 285 -37.33 13.29 44.74
C GLY A 285 -37.24 11.79 44.94
N LEU A 286 -36.41 11.35 45.88
CA LEU A 286 -36.33 9.96 46.32
C LEU A 286 -36.76 9.89 47.79
N ASP A 287 -37.89 9.21 48.06
CA ASP A 287 -38.36 8.98 49.41
C ASP A 287 -38.05 7.53 49.82
N ALA A 288 -37.14 7.37 50.80
CA ALA A 288 -36.68 6.08 51.30
C ALA A 288 -37.46 5.62 52.55
N ILE A 289 -38.58 6.29 52.86
CA ILE A 289 -39.53 5.97 53.93
C ILE A 289 -40.90 5.63 53.34
N GLN A 290 -41.29 6.31 52.24
CA GLN A 290 -42.48 6.08 51.42
C GLN A 290 -42.08 6.01 49.93
N PRO A 291 -41.53 4.87 49.45
CA PRO A 291 -41.04 4.69 48.07
C PRO A 291 -41.99 5.18 46.98
N GLU A 292 -43.29 5.01 47.17
CA GLU A 292 -44.39 5.38 46.28
C GLU A 292 -44.57 6.90 46.10
N ARG A 293 -43.97 7.73 46.96
CA ARG A 293 -43.94 9.20 46.85
C ARG A 293 -42.70 9.75 46.15
N SER A 294 -41.83 8.89 45.63
CA SER A 294 -40.70 9.32 44.81
C SER A 294 -41.18 9.88 43.47
N SER A 295 -40.33 10.64 42.77
CA SER A 295 -40.62 11.08 41.39
C SER A 295 -40.93 9.89 40.48
N PRO A 296 -41.84 10.02 39.49
CA PRO A 296 -42.28 8.89 38.67
C PRO A 296 -41.14 8.11 37.99
N GLU A 297 -40.09 8.82 37.54
CA GLU A 297 -38.90 8.26 36.91
C GLU A 297 -38.07 7.38 37.86
N LEU A 298 -38.27 7.57 39.17
CA LEU A 298 -37.61 6.88 40.27
C LEU A 298 -38.55 5.86 40.97
N ALA A 299 -39.74 5.61 40.43
CA ALA A 299 -40.64 4.55 40.91
C ALA A 299 -40.00 3.16 40.73
N GLU A 300 -40.31 2.23 41.63
CA GLU A 300 -39.68 0.89 41.66
C GLU A 300 -40.02 0.02 40.45
N SER A 301 -41.11 0.34 39.75
CA SER A 301 -41.53 -0.27 38.48
C SER A 301 -40.67 0.12 37.27
N ILE A 302 -39.86 1.19 37.36
CA ILE A 302 -39.02 1.65 36.25
C ILE A 302 -37.55 1.31 36.53
N PRO A 303 -37.01 0.22 35.97
CA PRO A 303 -35.66 -0.23 36.29
C PRO A 303 -34.59 0.85 35.98
N PRO A 304 -33.50 0.91 36.76
CA PRO A 304 -32.25 1.56 36.36
C PRO A 304 -31.68 0.92 35.08
N SER A 305 -30.88 1.69 34.34
CA SER A 305 -30.24 1.20 33.11
C SER A 305 -29.22 0.07 33.39
N PRO A 306 -28.94 -0.81 32.41
CA PRO A 306 -28.04 -1.96 32.63
C PRO A 306 -26.65 -1.57 33.16
N GLY A 307 -26.10 -0.45 32.71
CA GLY A 307 -24.81 0.05 33.19
C GLY A 307 -24.80 0.43 34.68
N ILE A 308 -25.92 0.87 35.26
CA ILE A 308 -26.03 1.11 36.71
C ILE A 308 -25.99 -0.22 37.47
N TRP A 309 -26.67 -1.26 36.96
CA TRP A 309 -26.67 -2.59 37.57
C TRP A 309 -25.29 -3.25 37.54
N GLU A 310 -24.62 -3.19 36.39
CA GLU A 310 -23.25 -3.70 36.19
C GLU A 310 -22.22 -3.04 37.12
N LEU A 311 -22.20 -1.70 37.22
CA LEU A 311 -21.34 -0.99 38.18
C LEU A 311 -21.67 -1.37 39.63
N LEU A 312 -22.94 -1.62 39.94
CA LEU A 312 -23.40 -2.02 41.26
C LEU A 312 -23.05 -3.49 41.58
N ASP A 313 -22.98 -4.37 40.58
CA ASP A 313 -22.43 -5.73 40.74
C ASP A 313 -20.93 -5.72 41.03
N LEU A 314 -20.14 -4.86 40.36
CA LEU A 314 -18.72 -4.69 40.70
C LEU A 314 -18.54 -4.19 42.15
N ALA A 315 -19.33 -3.19 42.56
CA ALA A 315 -19.32 -2.67 43.93
C ALA A 315 -19.79 -3.71 44.98
N ALA A 316 -20.69 -4.62 44.59
CA ALA A 316 -21.15 -5.75 45.42
C ALA A 316 -20.11 -6.87 45.49
N ALA A 317 -19.43 -7.21 44.40
CA ALA A 317 -18.32 -8.16 44.39
C ALA A 317 -17.11 -7.65 45.20
N GLY A 318 -16.98 -6.33 45.36
CA GLY A 318 -15.80 -5.69 45.94
C GLY A 318 -14.68 -5.46 44.91
N ASP A 319 -15.00 -5.56 43.62
CA ASP A 319 -14.13 -5.39 42.45
C ASP A 319 -13.77 -3.90 42.21
N TRP A 320 -13.39 -3.19 43.27
CA TRP A 320 -13.15 -1.75 43.25
C TRP A 320 -12.00 -1.34 42.31
N GLU A 321 -10.95 -2.17 42.16
CA GLU A 321 -9.89 -1.94 41.16
C GLU A 321 -10.45 -1.94 39.72
N LEU A 322 -11.34 -2.90 39.41
CA LEU A 322 -11.94 -3.03 38.09
C LEU A 322 -12.93 -1.89 37.81
N LEU A 323 -13.66 -1.46 38.84
CA LEU A 323 -14.55 -0.29 38.76
C LEU A 323 -13.74 1.01 38.52
N ASP A 324 -12.60 1.20 39.21
CA ASP A 324 -11.67 2.31 38.98
C ASP A 324 -11.06 2.29 37.56
N ASP A 325 -10.77 1.10 37.00
CA ASP A 325 -10.32 0.93 35.62
C ASP A 325 -11.45 1.23 34.60
N VAL A 326 -12.69 0.81 34.87
CA VAL A 326 -13.87 1.15 34.05
C VAL A 326 -14.10 2.66 34.02
N HIS A 327 -14.04 3.33 35.18
CA HIS A 327 -14.13 4.79 35.27
C HIS A 327 -13.06 5.48 34.42
N ARG A 328 -11.82 4.99 34.43
CA ARG A 328 -10.71 5.53 33.62
C ARG A 328 -10.92 5.33 32.12
N LEU A 329 -11.54 4.21 31.72
CA LEU A 329 -11.81 3.87 30.32
C LEU A 329 -13.07 4.55 29.75
N VAL A 330 -14.06 4.85 30.60
CA VAL A 330 -15.28 5.58 30.21
C VAL A 330 -15.06 7.10 30.25
N GLY A 331 -14.31 7.60 31.23
CA GLY A 331 -14.03 9.03 31.38
C GLY A 331 -15.23 9.86 31.85
N ALA A 332 -15.33 11.09 31.36
CA ALA A 332 -16.37 12.06 31.71
C ALA A 332 -17.42 12.27 30.59
N ASP A 333 -17.69 11.21 29.81
CA ASP A 333 -18.66 11.19 28.71
C ASP A 333 -20.10 11.31 29.24
N PRO A 334 -20.97 12.21 28.72
CA PRO A 334 -22.38 12.26 29.13
C PRO A 334 -23.15 10.95 28.87
N GLY A 335 -22.77 10.18 27.85
CA GLY A 335 -23.30 8.84 27.55
C GLY A 335 -22.53 7.70 28.24
N ALA A 336 -21.80 8.00 29.31
CA ALA A 336 -20.91 7.07 30.01
C ALA A 336 -21.61 5.78 30.49
N ILE A 337 -22.82 5.88 31.05
CA ILE A 337 -23.54 4.74 31.64
C ILE A 337 -23.91 3.67 30.60
N GLU A 338 -24.32 4.08 29.40
CA GLU A 338 -24.66 3.13 28.32
C GLU A 338 -23.45 2.32 27.85
N LYS A 339 -22.25 2.91 27.96
CA LYS A 339 -20.97 2.33 27.51
C LYS A 339 -20.32 1.43 28.57
N VAL A 340 -20.90 1.32 29.77
CA VAL A 340 -20.37 0.49 30.87
C VAL A 340 -20.23 -0.99 30.48
N PRO A 341 -21.24 -1.71 29.96
CA PRO A 341 -21.14 -3.18 29.83
C PRO A 341 -20.01 -3.61 28.89
N ALA A 342 -19.87 -2.94 27.75
CA ALA A 342 -18.75 -3.13 26.83
C ALA A 342 -17.40 -2.74 27.47
N THR A 343 -17.38 -1.67 28.26
CA THR A 343 -16.15 -1.21 28.92
C THR A 343 -15.73 -2.10 30.10
N ILE A 344 -16.62 -2.88 30.73
CA ILE A 344 -16.25 -3.89 31.73
C ILE A 344 -15.49 -5.05 31.09
N ALA A 345 -15.93 -5.53 29.93
CA ALA A 345 -15.18 -6.53 29.17
C ALA A 345 -13.78 -6.01 28.81
N LEU A 346 -13.70 -4.77 28.33
CA LEU A 346 -12.44 -4.08 28.02
C LEU A 346 -11.52 -3.95 29.24
N ALA A 347 -12.05 -3.51 30.38
CA ALA A 347 -11.30 -3.34 31.63
C ALA A 347 -10.77 -4.68 32.17
N ARG A 348 -11.57 -5.76 32.08
CA ARG A 348 -11.14 -7.12 32.41
C ARG A 348 -10.00 -7.59 31.50
N ALA A 349 -10.07 -7.31 30.21
CA ALA A 349 -9.00 -7.60 29.25
C ALA A 349 -7.70 -6.82 29.57
N VAL A 350 -7.79 -5.52 29.87
CA VAL A 350 -6.64 -4.69 30.28
C VAL A 350 -6.01 -5.20 31.58
N SER A 351 -6.82 -5.60 32.57
CA SER A 351 -6.33 -6.23 33.81
C SER A 351 -5.60 -7.55 33.52
N ARG A 352 -6.12 -8.37 32.58
CA ARG A 352 -5.46 -9.59 32.09
C ARG A 352 -4.13 -9.33 31.38
N ILE A 353 -4.00 -8.29 30.53
CA ILE A 353 -2.68 -7.87 29.97
C ILE A 353 -1.70 -7.58 31.11
N ASN A 354 -2.12 -6.79 32.10
CA ASN A 354 -1.22 -6.37 33.17
C ASN A 354 -0.73 -7.56 34.03
N ARG A 355 -1.61 -8.55 34.26
CA ARG A 355 -1.35 -9.78 35.05
C ARG A 355 -0.76 -10.95 34.24
N GLY A 356 -0.64 -10.84 32.91
CA GLY A 356 -0.07 -11.89 32.03
C GLY A 356 -1.04 -13.04 31.69
N GLY A 357 -2.32 -12.91 31.99
CA GLY A 357 -3.35 -13.93 31.74
C GLY A 357 -4.20 -13.63 30.52
N LEU A 358 -3.57 -13.20 29.41
CA LEU A 358 -4.26 -12.75 28.20
C LEU A 358 -4.85 -13.91 27.38
N THR A 359 -5.88 -13.63 26.58
CA THR A 359 -6.52 -14.62 25.68
C THR A 359 -6.69 -14.06 24.26
N THR A 360 -6.91 -14.93 23.27
CA THR A 360 -7.33 -14.53 21.90
C THR A 360 -8.54 -13.59 21.95
N ALA A 361 -9.57 -13.94 22.72
CA ALA A 361 -10.80 -13.15 22.82
C ALA A 361 -10.55 -11.76 23.41
N ASP A 362 -9.64 -11.64 24.39
CA ASP A 362 -9.20 -10.34 24.90
C ASP A 362 -8.51 -9.51 23.81
N LEU A 363 -7.55 -10.08 23.08
CA LEU A 363 -6.83 -9.40 22.00
C LEU A 363 -7.78 -8.84 20.94
N LEU A 364 -8.74 -9.65 20.49
CA LEU A 364 -9.72 -9.26 19.48
C LEU A 364 -10.67 -8.17 20.01
N ALA A 365 -11.18 -8.30 21.24
CA ALA A 365 -12.02 -7.28 21.86
C ALA A 365 -11.26 -5.95 22.09
N LEU A 366 -9.98 -6.02 22.47
CA LEU A 366 -9.10 -4.86 22.61
C LEU A 366 -8.79 -4.22 21.26
N LYS A 367 -8.53 -4.99 20.20
CA LYS A 367 -8.28 -4.50 18.83
C LYS A 367 -9.51 -3.77 18.27
N ALA A 368 -10.72 -4.27 18.55
CA ALA A 368 -11.98 -3.71 18.06
C ALA A 368 -12.39 -2.38 18.74
N ASP A 369 -12.05 -2.18 20.02
CA ASP A 369 -12.30 -0.90 20.69
C ASP A 369 -11.13 0.07 20.49
N ARG A 370 -11.40 1.30 20.01
CA ARG A 370 -10.37 2.34 19.79
C ARG A 370 -9.50 2.63 21.03
N ARG A 371 -10.07 2.52 22.23
CA ARG A 371 -9.36 2.69 23.52
C ARG A 371 -8.51 1.45 23.84
N GLY A 372 -9.03 0.26 23.54
CA GLY A 372 -8.28 -1.00 23.65
C GLY A 372 -7.07 -1.03 22.73
N ALA A 373 -7.23 -0.62 21.47
CA ALA A 373 -6.14 -0.54 20.49
C ALA A 373 -5.02 0.41 20.94
N ALA A 374 -5.37 1.56 21.54
CA ALA A 374 -4.38 2.46 22.14
C ALA A 374 -3.63 1.81 23.32
N ILE A 375 -4.30 1.00 24.13
CA ILE A 375 -3.69 0.28 25.26
C ILE A 375 -2.82 -0.89 24.78
N LEU A 376 -3.22 -1.60 23.72
CA LEU A 376 -2.38 -2.60 23.06
C LEU A 376 -1.04 -1.96 22.66
N THR A 377 -1.06 -0.85 21.92
CA THR A 377 0.14 -0.11 21.52
C THR A 377 0.97 0.36 22.71
N GLN A 378 0.35 0.89 23.78
CA GLN A 378 1.05 1.26 25.03
C GLN A 378 1.63 0.07 25.81
N ARG A 379 1.28 -1.16 25.43
CA ARG A 379 1.71 -2.43 26.05
C ARG A 379 2.34 -3.38 25.03
N ALA A 380 2.84 -2.87 23.90
CA ALA A 380 3.27 -3.67 22.76
C ALA A 380 4.19 -4.85 23.13
N ASP A 381 5.21 -4.64 23.99
CA ASP A 381 6.10 -5.71 24.44
C ASP A 381 5.37 -6.84 25.19
N LYS A 382 4.44 -6.50 26.10
CA LYS A 382 3.64 -7.48 26.85
C LYS A 382 2.63 -8.20 25.96
N VAL A 383 2.08 -7.49 24.98
CA VAL A 383 1.17 -8.06 23.99
C VAL A 383 1.93 -9.03 23.09
N TRP A 384 3.13 -8.64 22.63
CA TRP A 384 3.98 -9.44 21.77
C TRP A 384 4.42 -10.76 22.41
N GLU A 385 4.79 -10.75 23.68
CA GLU A 385 5.19 -11.97 24.41
C GLU A 385 4.09 -13.04 24.49
N PHE A 386 2.81 -12.68 24.32
CA PHE A 386 1.71 -13.63 24.14
C PHE A 386 1.36 -13.86 22.66
N LEU A 387 1.29 -12.78 21.87
CA LEU A 387 0.89 -12.81 20.46
C LEU A 387 1.82 -13.70 19.62
N LYS A 388 3.13 -13.67 19.89
CA LYS A 388 4.15 -14.43 19.14
C LYS A 388 3.92 -15.94 19.09
N ASP A 389 3.30 -16.50 20.12
CA ASP A 389 3.01 -17.93 20.21
C ASP A 389 1.53 -18.21 19.92
N ALA A 390 0.61 -17.26 20.14
CA ALA A 390 -0.80 -17.42 19.79
C ALA A 390 -1.05 -17.44 18.27
N VAL A 391 -0.37 -16.58 17.50
CA VAL A 391 -0.55 -16.47 16.03
C VAL A 391 -0.06 -17.68 15.23
N ILE A 392 0.66 -18.60 15.88
CA ILE A 392 1.09 -19.89 15.34
C ILE A 392 -0.16 -20.74 15.04
N SER A 393 -0.99 -20.94 16.06
CA SER A 393 -2.23 -21.70 15.99
C SER A 393 -3.41 -20.92 15.42
N ASP A 394 -3.39 -19.59 15.50
CA ASP A 394 -4.57 -18.75 15.28
C ASP A 394 -4.42 -17.86 14.03
N ALA A 395 -5.11 -18.26 12.95
CA ALA A 395 -5.13 -17.50 11.70
C ALA A 395 -5.94 -16.20 11.77
N THR A 396 -6.90 -16.08 12.70
CA THR A 396 -7.65 -14.83 12.90
C THR A 396 -6.77 -13.78 13.57
N LEU A 397 -5.93 -14.17 14.54
CA LEU A 397 -4.90 -13.28 15.07
C LEU A 397 -3.86 -12.90 14.02
N ARG A 398 -3.48 -13.78 13.07
CA ARG A 398 -2.60 -13.42 11.95
C ARG A 398 -3.19 -12.32 11.06
N ALA A 399 -4.48 -12.39 10.76
CA ALA A 399 -5.16 -11.36 9.98
C ALA A 399 -5.29 -10.03 10.76
N GLU A 400 -5.82 -10.07 11.97
CA GLU A 400 -6.12 -8.88 12.78
C GLU A 400 -4.86 -8.15 13.29
N PHE A 401 -3.74 -8.85 13.41
CA PHE A 401 -2.46 -8.29 13.83
C PHE A 401 -1.41 -8.27 12.71
N LYS A 402 -1.80 -8.37 11.42
CA LYS A 402 -0.88 -8.41 10.26
C LYS A 402 0.24 -7.37 10.38
N ASP A 403 -0.12 -6.09 10.49
CA ASP A 403 0.82 -4.96 10.56
C ASP A 403 1.84 -5.08 11.71
N TRP A 404 1.44 -5.71 12.82
CA TRP A 404 2.30 -5.95 13.97
C TRP A 404 3.22 -7.16 13.75
N ILE A 405 2.76 -8.21 13.09
CA ILE A 405 3.55 -9.43 12.88
C ILE A 405 4.58 -9.19 11.75
N ALA A 406 4.24 -8.34 10.78
CA ALA A 406 5.08 -7.92 9.67
C ALA A 406 6.28 -7.02 10.07
N GLU A 407 6.34 -6.49 11.30
CA GLU A 407 7.50 -5.69 11.74
C GLU A 407 8.83 -6.45 11.49
N PRO A 408 9.84 -5.86 10.82
CA PRO A 408 10.99 -6.61 10.30
C PRO A 408 11.79 -7.44 11.32
N GLU A 409 11.86 -7.01 12.58
CA GLU A 409 12.51 -7.77 13.65
C GLU A 409 11.67 -8.96 14.15
N ARG A 410 10.34 -8.92 13.99
CA ARG A 410 9.42 -10.03 14.32
C ARG A 410 9.38 -11.07 13.20
N LEU A 411 9.30 -10.65 11.93
CA LEU A 411 9.51 -11.55 10.78
C LEU A 411 10.87 -12.27 10.87
N LYS A 412 11.93 -11.53 11.25
CA LYS A 412 13.28 -12.06 11.49
C LYS A 412 13.34 -13.11 12.61
N ALA A 413 12.51 -13.00 13.65
CA ALA A 413 12.42 -14.00 14.71
C ALA A 413 11.84 -15.32 14.17
N TYR A 414 10.66 -15.29 13.54
CA TYR A 414 10.06 -16.47 12.92
C TYR A 414 10.97 -17.08 11.85
N ARG A 415 11.62 -16.26 11.02
CA ARG A 415 12.52 -16.74 9.96
C ARG A 415 13.71 -17.50 10.55
N ARG A 416 14.29 -17.00 11.65
CA ARG A 416 15.36 -17.68 12.37
C ARG A 416 14.85 -19.01 12.96
N GLU A 417 13.73 -18.97 13.68
CA GLU A 417 13.15 -20.15 14.34
C GLU A 417 12.76 -21.24 13.34
N ALA A 418 12.19 -20.87 12.19
CA ALA A 418 11.93 -21.78 11.09
C ALA A 418 13.24 -22.38 10.55
N CYS A 419 14.26 -21.56 10.24
CA CYS A 419 15.56 -22.06 9.76
C CYS A 419 16.22 -23.02 10.78
N GLU A 420 16.15 -22.72 12.08
CA GLU A 420 16.66 -23.57 13.15
C GLU A 420 15.89 -24.91 13.24
N ALA A 421 14.56 -24.88 13.13
CA ALA A 421 13.74 -26.09 13.06
C ALA A 421 14.10 -26.96 11.84
N LEU A 422 14.23 -26.35 10.67
CA LEU A 422 14.56 -27.04 9.41
C LEU A 422 15.93 -27.72 9.47
N VAL A 423 16.94 -27.08 10.07
CA VAL A 423 18.29 -27.63 10.27
C VAL A 423 18.29 -28.84 11.22
N LYS A 424 17.34 -28.95 12.14
CA LYS A 424 17.17 -30.13 13.01
C LYS A 424 16.28 -31.22 12.42
N GLY A 425 15.56 -30.95 11.32
CA GLY A 425 14.53 -31.83 10.77
C GLY A 425 13.14 -31.70 11.43
N GLU A 426 12.89 -30.64 12.20
CA GLU A 426 11.60 -30.33 12.84
C GLU A 426 10.61 -29.76 11.80
N PHE A 427 10.26 -30.54 10.77
CA PHE A 427 9.55 -30.07 9.56
C PHE A 427 8.22 -29.35 9.84
N ASP A 428 7.37 -29.91 10.71
CA ASP A 428 6.09 -29.28 11.08
C ASP A 428 6.31 -27.90 11.73
N THR A 429 7.42 -27.72 12.45
CA THR A 429 7.77 -26.42 13.08
C THR A 429 8.27 -25.42 12.04
N TRP A 430 8.99 -25.85 10.99
CA TRP A 430 9.23 -24.99 9.81
C TRP A 430 7.89 -24.62 9.15
N ASP A 431 7.03 -25.59 8.83
CA ASP A 431 5.82 -25.35 8.04
C ASP A 431 4.88 -24.36 8.75
N ILE A 432 4.71 -24.49 10.06
CA ILE A 432 3.86 -23.58 10.84
C ILE A 432 4.54 -22.21 11.04
N ARG A 433 5.84 -22.12 11.37
CA ARG A 433 6.55 -20.83 11.55
C ARG A 433 6.68 -20.08 10.21
N TRP A 434 6.85 -20.78 9.09
CA TRP A 434 6.84 -20.19 7.74
C TRP A 434 5.45 -19.74 7.31
N ALA A 435 4.39 -20.49 7.64
CA ALA A 435 3.02 -20.05 7.42
C ALA A 435 2.70 -18.71 8.11
N VAL A 436 3.26 -18.43 9.30
CA VAL A 436 3.13 -17.10 9.92
C VAL A 436 3.73 -16.01 9.03
N ILE A 437 4.92 -16.23 8.45
CA ILE A 437 5.60 -15.27 7.57
C ILE A 437 4.80 -15.06 6.28
N ARG A 438 4.40 -16.14 5.60
CA ARG A 438 3.61 -16.10 4.36
C ARG A 438 2.28 -15.38 4.54
N ASP A 439 1.56 -15.66 5.63
CA ASP A 439 0.22 -15.11 5.85
C ASP A 439 0.26 -13.60 6.19
N VAL A 440 1.40 -13.04 6.61
CA VAL A 440 1.51 -11.65 7.11
C VAL A 440 2.48 -10.73 6.35
N ALA A 441 3.41 -11.25 5.57
CA ALA A 441 4.26 -10.44 4.70
C ALA A 441 3.49 -9.94 3.46
N ASP A 442 4.01 -8.91 2.78
CA ASP A 442 3.65 -8.63 1.38
C ASP A 442 4.54 -9.40 0.37
N PRO A 443 4.28 -9.37 -0.94
CA PRO A 443 5.08 -10.12 -1.92
C PRO A 443 6.57 -9.73 -2.01
N GLU A 444 6.92 -8.47 -1.75
CA GLU A 444 8.32 -8.02 -1.75
C GLU A 444 9.01 -8.40 -0.43
N GLU A 445 8.31 -8.24 0.70
CA GLU A 445 8.77 -8.69 2.02
C GLU A 445 8.97 -10.20 2.09
N LEU A 446 8.03 -10.99 1.55
CA LEU A 446 8.07 -12.46 1.53
C LEU A 446 9.25 -12.95 0.69
N LYS A 447 9.53 -12.28 -0.44
CA LYS A 447 10.74 -12.50 -1.24
C LYS A 447 12.00 -12.18 -0.46
N GLU A 448 12.04 -11.07 0.28
CA GLU A 448 13.19 -10.74 1.13
C GLU A 448 13.36 -11.75 2.29
N GLN A 449 12.27 -12.20 2.92
CA GLN A 449 12.35 -13.26 3.94
C GLN A 449 12.85 -14.57 3.34
N SER A 450 12.47 -14.91 2.10
CA SER A 450 12.98 -16.08 1.40
C SER A 450 14.48 -15.96 1.10
N ASP A 451 14.93 -14.88 0.46
CA ASP A 451 16.35 -14.61 0.22
C ASP A 451 17.19 -14.61 1.51
N ARG A 452 16.65 -14.07 2.61
CA ARG A 452 17.30 -14.07 3.93
C ARG A 452 17.25 -15.43 4.63
N ALA A 453 16.27 -16.29 4.33
CA ALA A 453 16.20 -17.66 4.84
C ALA A 453 17.23 -18.54 4.12
N GLN A 454 17.31 -18.42 2.80
CA GLN A 454 18.36 -19.07 2.00
C GLN A 454 19.76 -18.71 2.50
N LYS A 455 20.05 -17.42 2.71
CA LYS A 455 21.35 -16.95 3.26
C LYS A 455 21.63 -17.42 4.69
N ASN A 456 20.60 -17.65 5.52
CA ASN A 456 20.76 -18.28 6.84
C ASN A 456 21.11 -19.78 6.72
N LEU A 457 20.62 -20.44 5.67
CA LEU A 457 20.71 -21.89 5.46
C LEU A 457 21.88 -22.32 4.58
N ASP A 458 22.43 -21.42 3.77
CA ASP A 458 23.54 -21.58 2.80
C ASP A 458 24.53 -22.70 3.15
N ARG A 459 25.29 -22.52 4.25
CA ARG A 459 26.30 -23.48 4.75
C ARG A 459 25.80 -24.90 5.05
N TYR A 460 24.49 -25.11 5.11
CA TYR A 460 23.85 -26.41 5.33
C TYR A 460 23.23 -26.99 4.05
N LEU A 461 22.90 -26.17 3.04
CA LEU A 461 22.18 -26.59 1.83
C LEU A 461 22.79 -27.82 1.13
N PRO A 462 24.13 -27.96 0.97
CA PRO A 462 24.74 -29.13 0.32
C PRO A 462 24.60 -30.44 1.10
N THR A 463 24.33 -30.37 2.40
CA THR A 463 24.22 -31.52 3.33
C THR A 463 22.81 -31.73 3.88
N MET A 464 21.87 -30.86 3.51
CA MET A 464 20.50 -30.85 4.01
C MET A 464 19.69 -32.02 3.41
N ALA A 465 18.83 -32.65 4.21
CA ALA A 465 17.96 -33.71 3.73
C ALA A 465 16.98 -33.20 2.66
N LEU A 466 16.63 -34.05 1.68
CA LEU A 466 15.75 -33.69 0.56
C LEU A 466 14.42 -33.02 1.01
N PRO A 467 13.64 -33.56 1.98
CA PRO A 467 12.38 -32.95 2.42
C PRO A 467 12.50 -31.57 3.08
N ALA A 468 13.72 -31.14 3.43
CA ALA A 468 14.01 -29.77 3.86
C ALA A 468 14.41 -28.87 2.68
N ARG A 469 15.23 -29.37 1.74
CA ARG A 469 15.56 -28.67 0.49
C ARG A 469 14.29 -28.35 -0.30
N ASP A 470 13.33 -29.27 -0.35
CA ASP A 470 12.03 -29.07 -1.01
C ASP A 470 11.18 -27.98 -0.36
N ARG A 471 11.25 -27.83 0.96
CA ARG A 471 10.57 -26.75 1.69
C ARG A 471 11.17 -25.38 1.39
N VAL A 472 12.50 -25.29 1.25
CA VAL A 472 13.14 -24.04 0.80
C VAL A 472 12.79 -23.76 -0.66
N ARG A 473 12.78 -24.75 -1.55
CA ARG A 473 12.33 -24.61 -2.95
C ARG A 473 10.88 -24.11 -3.03
N ALA A 474 9.97 -24.68 -2.23
CA ALA A 474 8.57 -24.27 -2.17
C ALA A 474 8.45 -22.81 -1.70
N ALA A 475 9.16 -22.41 -0.65
CA ALA A 475 9.24 -21.03 -0.20
C ALA A 475 9.81 -20.08 -1.29
N CYS A 476 10.81 -20.50 -2.05
CA CYS A 476 11.32 -19.73 -3.19
C CYS A 476 10.29 -19.58 -4.32
N ALA A 477 9.53 -20.63 -4.63
CA ALA A 477 8.52 -20.63 -5.69
C ALA A 477 7.33 -19.75 -5.32
N GLU A 478 6.86 -19.86 -4.07
CA GLU A 478 5.77 -19.06 -3.49
C GLU A 478 6.11 -17.57 -3.43
N SER A 479 7.36 -17.24 -3.09
CA SER A 479 7.85 -15.86 -2.94
C SER A 479 8.39 -15.22 -4.23
N GLY A 480 8.55 -15.98 -5.31
CA GLY A 480 9.26 -15.50 -6.51
C GLY A 480 10.73 -15.14 -6.25
N ALA A 481 11.33 -15.70 -5.19
CA ALA A 481 12.77 -15.65 -4.95
C ALA A 481 13.51 -16.63 -5.88
N TRP A 482 14.74 -16.29 -6.25
CA TRP A 482 15.57 -17.24 -7.00
C TRP A 482 16.23 -18.21 -6.01
N PRO A 483 16.15 -19.54 -6.22
CA PRO A 483 16.83 -20.49 -5.36
C PRO A 483 18.35 -20.35 -5.47
N ASP A 484 19.05 -20.46 -4.35
CA ASP A 484 20.50 -20.63 -4.37
C ASP A 484 20.90 -21.86 -5.21
N HIS A 485 22.08 -21.78 -5.83
CA HIS A 485 22.61 -22.83 -6.69
C HIS A 485 22.67 -24.20 -6.00
N HIS A 486 22.93 -24.28 -4.70
CA HIS A 486 22.92 -25.53 -3.95
C HIS A 486 21.53 -26.18 -3.87
N LEU A 487 20.43 -25.42 -4.00
CA LEU A 487 19.06 -25.97 -4.08
C LEU A 487 18.69 -26.48 -5.47
N LEU A 488 19.41 -26.09 -6.53
CA LEU A 488 19.18 -26.57 -7.91
C LEU A 488 20.26 -27.56 -8.38
N ALA A 489 21.37 -27.69 -7.65
CA ALA A 489 22.30 -28.80 -7.78
C ALA A 489 21.71 -30.07 -7.12
N PRO A 490 21.42 -31.15 -7.87
CA PRO A 490 20.94 -32.40 -7.30
C PRO A 490 22.05 -33.13 -6.52
N THR A 491 21.68 -33.76 -5.41
CA THR A 491 22.55 -34.62 -4.58
C THR A 491 22.36 -36.11 -4.90
N SER A 492 21.22 -36.48 -5.49
CA SER A 492 20.87 -37.86 -5.89
C SER A 492 20.21 -37.91 -7.28
N LEU A 493 20.07 -39.11 -7.84
CA LEU A 493 19.38 -39.33 -9.11
C LEU A 493 17.86 -39.07 -9.01
N ASP A 494 17.25 -39.40 -7.88
CA ASP A 494 15.80 -39.23 -7.67
C ASP A 494 15.44 -37.75 -7.50
N GLU A 495 16.30 -36.99 -6.81
CA GLU A 495 16.20 -35.53 -6.70
C GLU A 495 16.40 -34.82 -8.06
N LEU A 496 17.26 -35.35 -8.92
CA LEU A 496 17.37 -34.86 -10.29
C LEU A 496 16.06 -35.07 -11.06
N ASP A 497 15.46 -36.27 -10.99
CA ASP A 497 14.20 -36.54 -11.69
C ASP A 497 13.09 -35.61 -11.20
N GLU A 498 13.00 -35.34 -9.90
CA GLU A 498 12.06 -34.36 -9.34
C GLU A 498 12.33 -32.92 -9.84
N LEU A 499 13.59 -32.48 -9.84
CA LEU A 499 13.99 -31.15 -10.32
C LEU A 499 13.74 -30.95 -11.82
N LEU A 500 13.66 -32.02 -12.61
CA LEU A 500 13.31 -31.99 -14.03
C LEU A 500 11.80 -32.13 -14.30
N THR A 501 10.96 -32.34 -13.28
CA THR A 501 9.50 -32.42 -13.49
C THR A 501 8.89 -31.07 -13.91
N ALA A 502 7.78 -31.15 -14.65
CA ALA A 502 6.97 -29.99 -15.01
C ALA A 502 6.35 -29.22 -13.81
N LYS A 503 6.53 -29.70 -12.56
CA LYS A 503 6.20 -28.93 -11.35
C LYS A 503 7.20 -27.80 -11.09
N MET A 504 8.46 -27.96 -11.50
CA MET A 504 9.50 -26.96 -11.30
C MET A 504 9.43 -25.87 -12.38
N PRO A 505 9.63 -24.58 -12.03
CA PRO A 505 9.75 -23.49 -13.01
C PRO A 505 10.77 -23.80 -14.10
N ALA A 506 10.44 -23.50 -15.36
CA ALA A 506 11.27 -23.87 -16.52
C ALA A 506 12.71 -23.31 -16.44
N ALA A 507 12.88 -22.11 -15.87
CA ALA A 507 14.20 -21.53 -15.64
C ALA A 507 15.04 -22.31 -14.60
N TRP A 508 14.40 -22.90 -13.58
CA TRP A 508 15.07 -23.73 -12.57
C TRP A 508 15.47 -25.09 -13.14
N GLN A 509 14.60 -25.70 -13.97
CA GLN A 509 14.96 -26.89 -14.74
C GLN A 509 16.17 -26.59 -15.64
N GLY A 510 16.16 -25.46 -16.34
CA GLY A 510 17.28 -25.00 -17.17
C GLY A 510 18.59 -24.83 -16.40
N TYR A 511 18.54 -24.19 -15.22
CA TYR A 511 19.70 -24.09 -14.33
C TYR A 511 20.17 -25.46 -13.83
N THR A 512 19.26 -26.35 -13.42
CA THR A 512 19.58 -27.73 -12.99
C THR A 512 20.30 -28.50 -14.10
N CYS A 513 19.80 -28.42 -15.33
CA CYS A 513 20.43 -29.00 -16.50
C CYS A 513 21.84 -28.46 -16.73
N PHE A 514 22.03 -27.14 -16.59
CA PHE A 514 23.33 -26.47 -16.73
C PHE A 514 24.31 -26.90 -15.62
N ALA A 515 23.86 -26.94 -14.37
CA ALA A 515 24.66 -27.37 -13.22
C ALA A 515 25.16 -28.82 -13.36
N VAL A 516 24.36 -29.70 -13.97
CA VAL A 516 24.71 -31.12 -14.21
C VAL A 516 25.58 -31.33 -15.43
N MET A 517 25.30 -30.64 -16.56
CA MET A 517 26.14 -30.71 -17.76
C MET A 517 27.49 -30.00 -17.59
N GLY A 518 27.59 -29.12 -16.60
CA GLY A 518 28.73 -28.27 -16.32
C GLY A 518 30.09 -28.97 -16.19
N PRO A 519 31.20 -28.26 -16.48
CA PRO A 519 32.56 -28.74 -16.21
C PRO A 519 32.75 -29.01 -14.70
N ASP A 520 33.30 -30.18 -14.36
CA ASP A 520 33.45 -30.63 -12.97
C ASP A 520 34.33 -29.70 -12.11
N GLU A 521 35.26 -28.99 -12.75
CA GLU A 521 36.18 -28.01 -12.14
C GLU A 521 35.46 -26.83 -11.48
N LYS A 522 34.18 -26.60 -11.81
CA LYS A 522 33.35 -25.55 -11.20
C LYS A 522 32.66 -25.99 -9.91
N ASN A 523 32.73 -27.27 -9.54
CA ASN A 523 32.17 -27.84 -8.31
C ASN A 523 30.67 -27.53 -8.06
N TRP A 524 29.87 -27.37 -9.11
CA TRP A 524 28.43 -27.09 -8.98
C TRP A 524 27.65 -28.25 -8.36
N LEU A 525 28.10 -29.49 -8.56
CA LEU A 525 27.55 -30.68 -7.91
C LEU A 525 28.42 -31.08 -6.71
N ALA A 526 27.78 -31.43 -5.59
CA ALA A 526 28.47 -31.91 -4.40
C ALA A 526 29.36 -33.14 -4.68
N GLU A 527 30.42 -33.35 -3.91
CA GLU A 527 31.35 -34.48 -4.15
C GLU A 527 30.69 -35.86 -3.94
N SER A 528 29.62 -35.93 -3.14
CA SER A 528 28.76 -37.12 -3.00
C SER A 528 28.14 -37.59 -4.32
N THR A 529 27.89 -36.68 -5.27
CA THR A 529 27.29 -37.00 -6.58
C THR A 529 28.24 -37.75 -7.52
N LYS A 530 29.55 -37.76 -7.23
CA LYS A 530 30.62 -38.12 -8.19
C LYS A 530 30.44 -39.49 -8.86
N ALA A 531 29.94 -40.48 -8.10
CA ALA A 531 29.63 -41.81 -8.64
C ALA A 531 28.45 -41.82 -9.65
N TYR A 532 27.59 -40.82 -9.59
CA TYR A 532 26.34 -40.71 -10.37
C TYR A 532 26.39 -39.66 -11.49
N ARG A 533 27.38 -38.74 -11.50
CA ARG A 533 27.46 -37.62 -12.48
C ARG A 533 27.32 -38.07 -13.94
N GLY A 534 27.87 -39.23 -14.31
CA GLY A 534 27.70 -39.79 -15.65
C GLY A 534 26.24 -40.13 -16.00
N ALA A 535 25.51 -40.75 -15.08
CA ALA A 535 24.09 -41.08 -15.24
C ALA A 535 23.20 -39.82 -15.16
N MET A 536 23.54 -38.86 -14.28
CA MET A 536 22.87 -37.56 -14.19
C MET A 536 22.97 -36.80 -15.52
N ARG A 537 24.17 -36.72 -16.12
CA ARG A 537 24.41 -36.11 -17.43
C ARG A 537 23.61 -36.79 -18.53
N GLU A 538 23.54 -38.12 -18.56
CA GLU A 538 22.74 -38.81 -19.58
C GLU A 538 21.23 -38.58 -19.43
N ARG A 539 20.70 -38.54 -18.20
CA ARG A 539 19.30 -38.15 -17.93
C ARG A 539 19.03 -36.71 -18.36
N VAL A 540 19.93 -35.77 -18.08
CA VAL A 540 19.80 -34.36 -18.51
C VAL A 540 19.91 -34.22 -20.02
N ARG A 541 20.77 -34.98 -20.71
CA ARG A 541 20.77 -35.04 -22.19
C ARG A 541 19.42 -35.48 -22.72
N HIS A 542 18.88 -36.59 -22.21
CA HIS A 542 17.57 -37.09 -22.62
C HIS A 542 16.44 -36.08 -22.34
N HIS A 543 16.47 -35.39 -21.19
CA HIS A 543 15.50 -34.34 -20.87
C HIS A 543 15.61 -33.15 -21.83
N LEU A 544 16.80 -32.58 -22.02
CA LEU A 544 17.01 -31.44 -22.93
C LEU A 544 16.62 -31.78 -24.38
N MET A 545 16.89 -33.01 -24.85
CA MET A 545 16.46 -33.51 -26.16
C MET A 545 14.92 -33.53 -26.31
N LEU A 546 14.15 -33.57 -25.23
CA LEU A 546 12.68 -33.56 -25.23
C LEU A 546 12.06 -32.26 -24.68
N ALA A 547 12.86 -31.38 -24.06
CA ALA A 547 12.41 -30.23 -23.30
C ALA A 547 11.62 -29.17 -24.12
N PRO A 548 10.71 -28.42 -23.48
CA PRO A 548 10.06 -27.26 -24.07
C PRO A 548 11.03 -26.07 -24.14
N GLY A 549 10.78 -25.15 -25.08
CA GLY A 549 11.67 -24.02 -25.37
C GLY A 549 12.08 -23.18 -24.15
N ALA A 550 11.16 -22.95 -23.19
CA ALA A 550 11.46 -22.18 -21.98
C ALA A 550 12.54 -22.82 -21.07
N VAL A 551 12.65 -24.15 -21.05
CA VAL A 551 13.71 -24.86 -20.30
C VAL A 551 15.04 -24.73 -21.03
N LEU A 552 15.02 -24.80 -22.37
CA LEU A 552 16.20 -24.56 -23.20
C LEU A 552 16.69 -23.11 -23.09
N THR A 553 15.79 -22.12 -23.05
CA THR A 553 16.14 -20.71 -22.81
C THR A 553 16.82 -20.54 -21.45
N GLY A 554 16.27 -21.15 -20.38
CA GLY A 554 16.91 -21.13 -19.06
C GLY A 554 18.29 -21.79 -19.05
N TYR A 555 18.42 -22.97 -19.66
CA TYR A 555 19.71 -23.66 -19.82
C TYR A 555 20.73 -22.79 -20.55
N LEU A 556 20.35 -22.20 -21.69
CA LEU A 556 21.22 -21.37 -22.51
C LEU A 556 21.60 -20.05 -21.85
N GLN A 557 20.70 -19.45 -21.05
CA GLN A 557 20.97 -18.21 -20.33
C GLN A 557 22.08 -18.36 -19.29
N HIS A 558 22.25 -19.57 -18.73
CA HIS A 558 23.38 -19.89 -17.84
C HIS A 558 24.57 -20.49 -18.60
N ALA A 559 24.33 -21.22 -19.70
CA ALA A 559 25.39 -21.78 -20.53
C ALA A 559 26.19 -20.73 -21.33
N LYS A 560 25.59 -19.60 -21.71
CA LYS A 560 26.16 -18.52 -22.56
C LYS A 560 27.69 -18.36 -22.44
N ASP A 561 28.17 -18.02 -21.26
CA ASP A 561 29.59 -17.69 -21.04
C ASP A 561 30.52 -18.89 -21.30
N TYR A 562 30.00 -20.11 -21.12
CA TYR A 562 30.66 -21.38 -21.39
C TYR A 562 30.63 -21.78 -22.87
N VAL A 563 29.55 -21.49 -23.61
CA VAL A 563 29.49 -21.76 -25.06
C VAL A 563 30.63 -21.02 -25.79
N SER A 564 30.94 -19.80 -25.36
CA SER A 564 32.01 -18.98 -25.96
C SER A 564 33.41 -19.56 -25.86
N THR A 565 33.69 -20.30 -24.77
CA THR A 565 35.00 -20.84 -24.39
C THR A 565 35.09 -22.36 -24.57
N MET A 566 33.96 -23.06 -24.61
CA MET A 566 33.83 -24.51 -24.75
C MET A 566 32.65 -24.83 -25.70
N PRO A 567 32.79 -24.66 -27.04
CA PRO A 567 31.74 -24.98 -28.01
C PRO A 567 31.17 -26.40 -27.87
N GLY A 568 32.02 -27.35 -27.44
CA GLY A 568 31.68 -28.71 -27.02
C GLY A 568 30.43 -28.82 -26.15
N PHE A 569 30.16 -27.82 -25.31
CA PHE A 569 29.03 -27.79 -24.37
C PHE A 569 27.64 -27.86 -25.02
N LEU A 570 27.50 -27.40 -26.27
CA LEU A 570 26.30 -27.63 -27.10
C LEU A 570 26.52 -28.71 -28.16
N TYR A 571 27.78 -28.92 -28.54
CA TYR A 571 28.19 -29.86 -29.57
C TYR A 571 27.93 -31.33 -29.21
N ASP A 572 28.13 -31.70 -27.94
CA ASP A 572 27.99 -33.07 -27.43
C ASP A 572 26.53 -33.60 -27.49
N PHE A 573 25.55 -32.73 -27.72
CA PHE A 573 24.15 -33.09 -28.00
C PHE A 573 23.89 -33.44 -29.47
N LEU A 574 24.82 -33.09 -30.35
CA LEU A 574 24.66 -33.10 -31.81
C LEU A 574 25.67 -34.03 -32.52
N ARG A 575 26.65 -34.59 -31.78
CA ARG A 575 27.55 -35.64 -32.26
C ARG A 575 27.46 -36.95 -31.44
N PRO A 576 27.54 -38.12 -32.10
CA PRO A 576 27.36 -38.33 -33.53
C PRO A 576 25.94 -37.91 -33.95
N PHE A 577 25.77 -37.49 -35.21
CA PHE A 577 24.46 -37.07 -35.72
C PHE A 577 23.42 -38.18 -35.54
N ARG A 578 22.21 -37.80 -35.11
CA ARG A 578 21.03 -38.66 -35.03
C ARG A 578 19.81 -37.89 -35.57
N PRO A 579 18.74 -38.55 -36.07
CA PRO A 579 17.55 -37.86 -36.59
C PRO A 579 16.92 -36.87 -35.59
N GLU A 580 17.03 -37.15 -34.29
CA GLU A 580 16.49 -36.32 -33.20
C GLU A 580 17.27 -35.01 -33.01
N CYS A 581 18.51 -34.92 -33.50
CA CYS A 581 19.34 -33.72 -33.45
C CYS A 581 18.72 -32.58 -34.27
N ILE A 582 17.96 -32.86 -35.34
CA ILE A 582 17.27 -31.86 -36.17
C ILE A 582 16.16 -31.13 -35.38
N PRO A 583 15.14 -31.80 -34.81
CA PRO A 583 14.12 -31.13 -33.99
C PRO A 583 14.64 -30.64 -32.62
N PHE A 584 15.80 -31.11 -32.15
CA PHE A 584 16.48 -30.49 -31.01
C PHE A 584 17.15 -29.16 -31.40
N LEU A 585 18.01 -29.14 -32.42
CA LEU A 585 18.67 -27.90 -32.89
C LEU A 585 17.65 -26.84 -33.33
N SER A 586 16.53 -27.26 -33.93
CA SER A 586 15.38 -26.40 -34.23
C SER A 586 14.88 -25.66 -32.98
N ARG A 587 14.57 -26.39 -31.90
CA ARG A 587 14.15 -25.78 -30.63
C ARG A 587 15.27 -25.01 -29.91
N LEU A 588 16.52 -25.41 -30.08
CA LEU A 588 17.68 -24.71 -29.53
C LEU A 588 17.86 -23.32 -30.16
N ILE A 589 17.62 -23.21 -31.48
CA ILE A 589 17.57 -21.93 -32.20
C ILE A 589 16.40 -21.09 -31.69
N ASP A 590 15.19 -21.65 -31.67
CA ASP A 590 13.98 -20.96 -31.20
C ASP A 590 14.12 -20.42 -29.76
N ALA A 591 14.82 -21.15 -28.89
CA ALA A 591 15.05 -20.80 -27.49
C ALA A 591 16.30 -19.93 -27.24
N GLY A 592 17.23 -19.87 -28.20
CA GLY A 592 18.61 -19.44 -27.97
C GLY A 592 19.18 -18.39 -28.93
N ALA A 593 18.50 -18.10 -30.05
CA ALA A 593 18.97 -17.12 -31.04
C ALA A 593 19.13 -15.69 -30.48
N SER A 594 18.42 -15.37 -29.38
CA SER A 594 18.46 -14.09 -28.68
C SER A 594 19.22 -14.12 -27.35
N VAL A 595 19.85 -15.25 -27.00
CA VAL A 595 20.44 -15.54 -25.68
C VAL A 595 21.94 -15.83 -25.76
N ILE A 596 22.35 -16.63 -26.75
CA ILE A 596 23.77 -16.88 -27.07
C ILE A 596 24.22 -15.79 -28.06
N ASP A 597 25.45 -15.31 -27.90
CA ASP A 597 26.03 -14.29 -28.79
C ASP A 597 26.24 -14.85 -30.21
N ALA A 598 26.08 -14.02 -31.24
CA ALA A 598 25.93 -14.53 -32.62
C ALA A 598 27.21 -15.23 -33.10
N GLY A 599 28.38 -14.73 -32.72
CA GLY A 599 29.68 -15.35 -33.04
C GLY A 599 29.79 -16.81 -32.57
N ASP A 600 29.15 -17.17 -31.45
CA ASP A 600 29.17 -18.53 -30.92
C ASP A 600 28.17 -19.45 -31.62
N TRP A 601 27.03 -18.90 -32.06
CA TRP A 601 26.18 -19.58 -33.05
C TRP A 601 26.93 -19.83 -34.36
N VAL A 602 27.72 -18.87 -34.87
CA VAL A 602 28.51 -19.08 -36.11
C VAL A 602 29.57 -20.19 -35.91
N LYS A 603 30.27 -20.23 -34.77
CA LYS A 603 31.17 -21.34 -34.40
C LYS A 603 30.43 -22.68 -34.44
N LEU A 604 29.32 -22.79 -33.70
CA LEU A 604 28.54 -24.03 -33.58
C LEU A 604 28.03 -24.52 -34.94
N LEU A 605 27.45 -23.63 -35.75
CA LEU A 605 26.94 -23.98 -37.08
C LEU A 605 28.07 -24.36 -38.06
N GLY A 606 29.25 -23.73 -37.93
CA GLY A 606 30.45 -24.07 -38.69
C GLY A 606 31.07 -25.41 -38.29
N GLU A 607 31.18 -25.71 -36.99
CA GLU A 607 31.67 -26.99 -36.49
C GLU A 607 30.72 -28.15 -36.87
N LEU A 608 29.42 -27.89 -36.97
CA LEU A 608 28.42 -28.86 -37.46
C LEU A 608 28.44 -29.04 -38.99
N ASP A 609 29.27 -28.29 -39.73
CA ASP A 609 29.34 -28.25 -41.20
C ASP A 609 27.96 -27.97 -41.86
N ILE A 610 27.08 -27.22 -41.17
CA ILE A 610 25.71 -26.86 -41.65
C ILE A 610 25.73 -26.00 -42.92
N TYR A 611 26.84 -25.29 -43.16
CA TYR A 611 27.10 -24.53 -44.39
C TYR A 611 27.86 -25.33 -45.47
N GLY A 612 28.28 -26.56 -45.16
CA GLY A 612 29.19 -27.36 -45.97
C GLY A 612 28.55 -28.59 -46.63
N GLU A 613 29.38 -29.33 -47.35
CA GLU A 613 28.97 -30.52 -48.11
C GLU A 613 29.31 -31.85 -47.40
N LYS A 614 30.04 -31.81 -46.28
CA LYS A 614 30.60 -33.02 -45.65
C LYS A 614 29.55 -33.80 -44.86
N THR A 615 28.62 -33.09 -44.21
CA THR A 615 27.44 -33.67 -43.53
C THR A 615 26.17 -33.35 -44.29
N LYS A 616 25.79 -34.24 -45.21
CA LYS A 616 24.61 -34.08 -46.08
C LYS A 616 23.30 -34.03 -45.28
N GLU A 617 23.30 -34.59 -44.09
CA GLU A 617 22.19 -34.65 -43.13
C GLU A 617 21.74 -33.25 -42.69
N TRP A 618 22.66 -32.29 -42.61
CA TRP A 618 22.39 -30.90 -42.29
C TRP A 618 22.04 -30.03 -43.50
N SER A 619 22.11 -30.57 -44.73
CA SER A 619 21.95 -29.77 -45.95
C SER A 619 20.56 -29.09 -46.03
N GLY A 620 20.60 -27.79 -46.27
CA GLY A 620 19.42 -26.92 -46.27
C GLY A 620 18.69 -26.79 -44.94
N PHE A 621 19.26 -27.25 -43.80
CA PHE A 621 18.63 -27.16 -42.48
C PHE A 621 18.21 -25.72 -42.12
N LEU A 622 19.07 -24.74 -42.40
CA LEU A 622 18.80 -23.33 -42.10
C LEU A 622 17.63 -22.74 -42.90
N LEU A 623 17.32 -23.29 -44.08
CA LEU A 623 16.23 -22.80 -44.94
C LEU A 623 14.87 -23.44 -44.61
N LYS A 624 14.84 -24.46 -43.74
CA LYS A 624 13.64 -25.12 -43.24
C LYS A 624 13.16 -24.45 -41.95
N ASN A 625 11.86 -24.52 -41.65
CA ASN A 625 11.23 -24.13 -40.37
C ASN A 625 11.62 -22.74 -39.81
N ASP A 626 11.97 -21.81 -40.70
CA ASP A 626 12.39 -20.45 -40.42
C ASP A 626 13.66 -20.30 -39.55
N HIS A 627 14.54 -21.31 -39.54
CA HIS A 627 15.75 -21.30 -38.72
C HIS A 627 16.69 -20.13 -39.05
N LEU A 628 16.97 -19.87 -40.34
CA LEU A 628 17.78 -18.73 -40.77
C LEU A 628 17.14 -17.40 -40.37
N ALA A 629 15.82 -17.27 -40.55
CA ALA A 629 15.09 -16.07 -40.15
C ALA A 629 15.19 -15.79 -38.64
N LYS A 630 15.01 -16.82 -37.82
CA LYS A 630 15.08 -16.72 -36.35
C LYS A 630 16.49 -16.41 -35.85
N LEU A 631 17.52 -17.05 -36.41
CA LEU A 631 18.92 -16.74 -36.10
C LEU A 631 19.26 -15.28 -36.44
N LEU A 632 19.05 -14.87 -37.68
CA LEU A 632 19.36 -13.50 -38.12
C LEU A 632 18.52 -12.42 -37.40
N GLY A 633 17.29 -12.74 -36.98
CA GLY A 633 16.48 -11.88 -36.12
C GLY A 633 16.99 -11.79 -34.68
N GLY A 634 17.45 -12.92 -34.12
CA GLY A 634 17.99 -13.00 -32.76
C GLY A 634 19.34 -12.31 -32.58
N PHE A 635 20.23 -12.45 -33.59
CA PHE A 635 21.57 -11.85 -33.61
C PHE A 635 21.57 -10.31 -33.61
N LYS A 636 20.47 -9.68 -34.05
CA LYS A 636 20.33 -8.21 -34.14
C LYS A 636 21.51 -7.61 -34.93
N ALA A 637 22.24 -6.67 -34.36
CA ALA A 637 23.36 -5.95 -34.98
C ALA A 637 24.75 -6.50 -34.61
N ASP A 638 24.87 -7.78 -34.27
CA ASP A 638 26.17 -8.43 -34.07
C ASP A 638 26.93 -8.53 -35.40
N PRO A 639 28.22 -8.10 -35.49
CA PRO A 639 29.02 -8.19 -36.72
C PRO A 639 29.15 -9.58 -37.33
N ALA A 640 29.01 -10.65 -36.54
CA ALA A 640 29.01 -12.03 -37.06
C ALA A 640 27.76 -12.31 -37.91
N ALA A 641 26.63 -11.65 -37.63
CA ALA A 641 25.42 -11.75 -38.44
C ALA A 641 25.66 -11.21 -39.87
N THR A 642 26.47 -10.15 -40.02
CA THR A 642 26.72 -9.50 -41.30
C THR A 642 27.34 -10.44 -42.33
N GLN A 643 28.19 -11.39 -41.90
CA GLN A 643 28.78 -12.41 -42.79
C GLN A 643 27.73 -13.41 -43.30
N ILE A 644 26.80 -13.84 -42.44
CA ILE A 644 25.73 -14.76 -42.82
C ILE A 644 24.68 -14.04 -43.69
N TRP A 645 24.37 -12.79 -43.37
CA TRP A 645 23.58 -11.91 -44.23
C TRP A 645 24.20 -11.79 -45.61
N ASP A 646 25.50 -11.48 -45.72
CA ASP A 646 26.19 -11.35 -47.01
C ASP A 646 26.18 -12.66 -47.81
N GLY A 647 26.52 -13.78 -47.18
CA GLY A 647 26.48 -15.11 -47.82
C GLY A 647 25.12 -15.42 -48.47
N TYR A 648 24.02 -15.28 -47.72
CA TYR A 648 22.68 -15.56 -48.25
C TYR A 648 22.13 -14.46 -49.18
N LEU A 649 22.51 -13.19 -49.00
CA LEU A 649 22.15 -12.12 -49.92
C LEU A 649 22.85 -12.28 -51.28
N ASN A 650 24.06 -12.80 -51.30
CA ASN A 650 24.81 -13.05 -52.54
C ASN A 650 24.30 -14.28 -53.31
N LEU A 651 23.52 -15.17 -52.68
CA LEU A 651 22.74 -16.22 -53.36
C LEU A 651 21.49 -15.70 -54.08
N LEU A 652 21.07 -14.44 -53.91
CA LEU A 652 19.97 -13.86 -54.70
C LEU A 652 20.52 -13.27 -56.01
N GLY A 653 20.05 -13.76 -57.14
CA GLY A 653 20.45 -13.36 -58.49
C GLY A 653 19.26 -13.22 -59.44
N PRO A 654 19.50 -13.12 -60.76
CA PRO A 654 18.42 -13.01 -61.75
C PRO A 654 17.42 -14.18 -61.72
N ALA A 655 17.83 -15.37 -61.28
CA ALA A 655 17.00 -16.57 -61.32
C ALA A 655 15.80 -16.51 -60.37
N LEU A 656 15.88 -15.75 -59.26
CA LEU A 656 14.74 -15.38 -58.42
C LEU A 656 13.54 -14.83 -59.22
N ILE A 657 13.81 -14.10 -60.30
CA ILE A 657 12.78 -13.43 -61.13
C ILE A 657 12.22 -14.38 -62.20
N ASP A 658 13.08 -15.26 -62.71
CA ASP A 658 12.70 -16.36 -63.61
C ASP A 658 11.96 -17.50 -62.87
N GLY A 659 11.95 -17.47 -61.53
CA GLY A 659 11.09 -18.30 -60.68
C GLY A 659 11.81 -19.42 -59.95
N ASP A 660 13.14 -19.37 -59.82
CA ASP A 660 13.93 -20.38 -59.11
C ASP A 660 13.43 -20.59 -57.66
N GLU A 661 13.17 -21.84 -57.30
CA GLU A 661 12.57 -22.20 -56.02
C GLU A 661 13.56 -22.01 -54.85
N TRP A 662 14.86 -22.23 -55.08
CA TRP A 662 15.88 -22.11 -54.05
C TRP A 662 16.17 -20.66 -53.68
N GLU A 663 16.42 -19.79 -54.67
CA GLU A 663 16.55 -18.35 -54.43
C GLU A 663 15.28 -17.78 -53.79
N ARG A 664 14.10 -18.26 -54.18
CA ARG A 664 12.82 -17.87 -53.58
C ARG A 664 12.71 -18.29 -52.11
N ILE A 665 13.16 -19.49 -51.74
CA ILE A 665 13.23 -19.93 -50.34
C ILE A 665 14.19 -19.05 -49.53
N VAL A 666 15.39 -18.75 -50.08
CA VAL A 666 16.36 -17.84 -49.45
C VAL A 666 15.76 -16.45 -49.25
N TYR A 667 15.11 -15.88 -50.27
CA TYR A 667 14.42 -14.59 -50.17
C TYR A 667 13.32 -14.58 -49.09
N ILE A 668 12.53 -15.66 -48.97
CA ILE A 668 11.51 -15.79 -47.92
C ILE A 668 12.14 -15.78 -46.53
N GLN A 669 13.25 -16.51 -46.33
CA GLN A 669 13.97 -16.52 -45.05
C GLN A 669 14.53 -15.13 -44.70
N LEU A 670 15.20 -14.46 -45.64
CA LEU A 670 15.75 -13.12 -45.43
C LEU A 670 14.66 -12.05 -45.22
N THR A 671 13.49 -12.21 -45.86
CA THR A 671 12.32 -11.36 -45.63
C THR A 671 11.73 -11.54 -44.23
N LYS A 672 11.63 -12.78 -43.73
CA LYS A 672 11.20 -13.07 -42.36
C LYS A 672 12.23 -12.58 -41.33
N ALA A 673 13.53 -12.71 -41.60
CA ALA A 673 14.58 -12.13 -40.76
C ALA A 673 14.39 -10.61 -40.60
N ARG A 674 14.18 -9.89 -41.71
CA ARG A 674 13.87 -8.46 -41.70
C ARG A 674 12.60 -8.12 -40.89
N GLN A 675 11.56 -8.93 -40.97
CA GLN A 675 10.32 -8.73 -40.19
C GLN A 675 10.57 -8.90 -38.68
N LEU A 676 11.34 -9.93 -38.28
CA LEU A 676 11.71 -10.16 -36.89
C LEU A 676 12.61 -9.04 -36.33
N LEU A 677 13.58 -8.56 -37.12
CA LEU A 677 14.40 -7.40 -36.77
C LEU A 677 13.54 -6.13 -36.60
N GLY A 678 12.59 -5.89 -37.52
CA GLY A 678 11.65 -4.78 -37.43
C GLY A 678 10.78 -4.83 -36.17
N ALA A 679 10.28 -6.02 -35.80
CA ALA A 679 9.55 -6.24 -34.54
C ALA A 679 10.43 -6.02 -33.29
N ALA A 680 11.74 -6.24 -33.39
CA ALA A 680 12.73 -5.93 -32.37
C ALA A 680 13.24 -4.47 -32.42
N ASN A 681 12.67 -3.59 -33.27
CA ASN A 681 13.11 -2.23 -33.54
C ASN A 681 14.56 -2.08 -34.06
N VAL A 682 15.10 -3.13 -34.68
CA VAL A 682 16.43 -3.13 -35.31
C VAL A 682 16.29 -2.85 -36.82
N LEU A 683 16.97 -1.83 -37.33
CA LEU A 683 16.90 -1.49 -38.75
C LEU A 683 17.85 -2.40 -39.56
N LEU A 684 17.35 -2.98 -40.64
CA LEU A 684 18.12 -3.90 -41.49
C LEU A 684 19.47 -3.32 -41.99
N LYS A 685 19.53 -2.01 -42.22
CA LYS A 685 20.74 -1.29 -42.64
C LYS A 685 21.88 -1.29 -41.60
N ASP A 686 21.58 -1.63 -40.35
CA ASP A 686 22.54 -1.65 -39.24
C ASP A 686 23.07 -3.08 -38.96
N VAL A 687 22.64 -4.08 -39.74
CA VAL A 687 22.98 -5.50 -39.55
C VAL A 687 23.42 -6.21 -40.85
N ALA A 688 22.77 -5.87 -41.97
CA ALA A 688 23.09 -6.40 -43.29
C ALA A 688 24.34 -5.69 -43.86
N PRO A 689 25.10 -6.34 -44.77
CA PRO A 689 26.25 -5.71 -45.42
C PRO A 689 25.85 -4.45 -46.21
N PRO A 690 26.81 -3.57 -46.54
CA PRO A 690 26.57 -2.40 -47.39
C PRO A 690 25.84 -2.78 -48.69
N GLY A 691 24.63 -2.26 -48.88
CA GLY A 691 23.77 -2.60 -50.03
C GLY A 691 22.82 -3.78 -49.81
N GLY A 692 22.94 -4.58 -48.74
CA GLY A 692 22.05 -5.72 -48.47
C GLY A 692 20.58 -5.33 -48.30
N ALA A 693 20.32 -4.23 -47.58
CA ALA A 693 18.98 -3.66 -47.46
C ALA A 693 18.41 -3.14 -48.80
N ARG A 694 19.29 -2.66 -49.70
CA ARG A 694 18.94 -2.25 -51.07
C ARG A 694 18.59 -3.47 -51.92
N LYS A 695 19.34 -4.57 -51.79
CA LYS A 695 19.10 -5.84 -52.50
C LYS A 695 17.78 -6.49 -52.10
N LEU A 696 17.40 -6.47 -50.82
CA LEU A 696 16.06 -6.92 -50.42
C LEU A 696 14.93 -5.99 -50.93
N LYS A 697 15.09 -4.67 -50.87
CA LYS A 697 14.09 -3.74 -51.45
C LYS A 697 13.93 -3.95 -52.97
N ALA A 698 15.02 -4.24 -53.68
CA ALA A 698 14.99 -4.61 -55.08
C ALA A 698 14.23 -5.93 -55.30
N ALA A 699 14.49 -6.96 -54.48
CA ALA A 699 13.77 -8.22 -54.52
C ALA A 699 12.27 -8.07 -54.26
N ASP A 700 11.87 -7.28 -53.25
CA ASP A 700 10.47 -6.94 -52.98
C ASP A 700 9.81 -6.32 -54.22
N THR A 701 10.50 -5.36 -54.85
CA THR A 701 10.00 -4.60 -56.00
C THR A 701 9.78 -5.53 -57.19
N LEU A 702 10.76 -6.37 -57.52
CA LEU A 702 10.70 -7.26 -58.68
C LEU A 702 9.70 -8.41 -58.46
N LEU A 703 9.66 -9.02 -57.27
CA LEU A 703 8.70 -10.09 -56.97
C LEU A 703 7.27 -9.58 -56.82
N GLY A 704 7.08 -8.36 -56.27
CA GLY A 704 5.78 -7.69 -56.23
C GLY A 704 5.23 -7.45 -57.64
N LEU A 705 6.06 -6.89 -58.53
CA LEU A 705 5.74 -6.69 -59.94
C LEU A 705 5.40 -8.00 -60.66
N MET A 706 6.21 -9.04 -60.44
CA MET A 706 6.05 -10.37 -61.06
C MET A 706 4.91 -11.22 -60.46
N ALA A 707 4.30 -10.77 -59.35
CA ALA A 707 3.12 -11.37 -58.74
C ALA A 707 1.83 -10.60 -59.08
N ALA A 708 1.87 -9.26 -59.13
CA ALA A 708 0.75 -8.40 -59.42
C ALA A 708 1.19 -7.19 -60.27
N PRO A 709 0.87 -7.14 -61.58
CA PRO A 709 1.42 -6.14 -62.49
C PRO A 709 0.94 -4.72 -62.15
N LEU A 710 -0.25 -4.59 -61.56
CA LEU A 710 -0.83 -3.34 -61.05
C LEU A 710 0.02 -2.66 -59.96
N THR A 711 0.97 -3.36 -59.33
CA THR A 711 1.90 -2.71 -58.38
C THR A 711 2.83 -1.70 -59.06
N ALA A 712 3.03 -1.80 -60.38
CA ALA A 712 3.79 -0.86 -61.17
C ALA A 712 3.31 0.59 -61.02
N ASP A 713 1.99 0.81 -60.93
CA ASP A 713 1.36 2.13 -60.78
C ASP A 713 1.68 2.79 -59.43
N THR A 714 2.22 2.03 -58.47
CA THR A 714 2.58 2.50 -57.11
C THR A 714 4.09 2.55 -56.86
N LEU A 715 4.92 2.25 -57.87
CA LEU A 715 6.38 2.36 -57.76
C LEU A 715 6.85 3.80 -57.92
N GLU A 716 7.80 4.22 -57.09
CA GLU A 716 8.46 5.52 -57.25
C GLU A 716 9.23 5.59 -58.60
N PRO A 717 9.35 6.78 -59.22
CA PRO A 717 10.13 6.95 -60.45
C PRO A 717 11.59 6.51 -60.25
N GLY A 718 12.07 5.57 -61.09
CA GLY A 718 13.41 5.00 -60.97
C GLY A 718 13.53 3.80 -60.02
N GLN A 719 12.50 3.46 -59.24
CA GLN A 719 12.58 2.32 -58.31
C GLN A 719 12.74 0.99 -59.04
N LEU A 720 12.08 0.79 -60.19
CA LEU A 720 12.23 -0.44 -60.96
C LEU A 720 13.58 -0.49 -61.70
N LEU A 721 14.08 0.66 -62.19
CA LEU A 721 15.43 0.78 -62.74
C LEU A 721 16.49 0.37 -61.72
N GLU A 722 16.41 0.92 -60.50
CA GLU A 722 17.30 0.57 -59.38
C GLU A 722 17.22 -0.93 -59.07
N ALA A 723 16.02 -1.51 -59.05
CA ALA A 723 15.84 -2.92 -58.72
C ALA A 723 16.48 -3.85 -59.76
N TYR A 724 16.32 -3.58 -61.07
CA TYR A 724 17.01 -4.34 -62.13
C TYR A 724 18.53 -4.19 -62.04
N GLN A 725 19.05 -2.96 -61.88
CA GLN A 725 20.49 -2.69 -61.73
C GLN A 725 21.12 -3.45 -60.54
N VAL A 726 20.43 -3.50 -59.39
CA VAL A 726 20.88 -4.19 -58.18
C VAL A 726 20.91 -5.71 -58.34
N PHE A 727 20.13 -6.25 -59.28
CA PHE A 727 20.13 -7.67 -59.64
C PHE A 727 21.01 -8.01 -60.86
N GLY A 728 21.68 -7.03 -61.47
CA GLY A 728 22.45 -7.23 -62.71
C GLY A 728 21.59 -7.56 -63.94
N ILE A 729 20.29 -7.26 -63.87
CA ILE A 729 19.34 -7.43 -64.97
C ILE A 729 19.37 -6.17 -65.83
N GLU A 730 19.44 -6.34 -67.15
CA GLU A 730 19.31 -5.21 -68.08
C GLU A 730 17.83 -4.77 -68.13
N PRO A 731 17.51 -3.46 -67.99
CA PRO A 731 16.11 -3.00 -67.83
C PRO A 731 15.17 -3.31 -68.99
N PHE A 732 15.64 -3.32 -70.24
CA PHE A 732 14.85 -3.71 -71.40
C PHE A 732 14.51 -5.21 -71.37
N ASP A 733 15.47 -6.09 -71.09
CA ASP A 733 15.23 -7.53 -70.95
C ASP A 733 14.34 -7.86 -69.75
N GLY A 734 14.49 -7.15 -68.63
CA GLY A 734 13.60 -7.25 -67.47
C GLY A 734 12.15 -6.87 -67.81
N LEU A 735 11.96 -5.72 -68.47
CA LEU A 735 10.66 -5.29 -68.98
C LEU A 735 10.09 -6.24 -70.03
N ARG A 736 10.92 -6.81 -70.90
CA ARG A 736 10.51 -7.80 -71.91
C ARG A 736 10.04 -9.10 -71.27
N LYS A 737 10.72 -9.59 -70.21
CA LYS A 737 10.24 -10.71 -69.39
C LYS A 737 8.88 -10.39 -68.75
N PHE A 738 8.73 -9.21 -68.17
CA PHE A 738 7.45 -8.75 -67.59
C PHE A 738 6.33 -8.65 -68.64
N TYR A 739 6.63 -8.11 -69.83
CA TYR A 739 5.71 -7.95 -70.96
C TYR A 739 5.14 -9.30 -71.44
N LEU A 740 6.03 -10.29 -71.59
CA LEU A 740 5.68 -11.64 -72.04
C LEU A 740 4.96 -12.45 -70.94
N ARG A 741 5.42 -12.38 -69.69
CA ARG A 741 4.86 -13.12 -68.54
C ARG A 741 3.38 -12.84 -68.30
N PHE A 742 2.95 -11.60 -68.49
CA PHE A 742 1.56 -11.18 -68.35
C PHE A 742 0.80 -11.09 -69.68
N ASN A 743 1.40 -11.59 -70.77
CA ASN A 743 0.80 -11.68 -72.10
C ASN A 743 0.21 -10.36 -72.64
N PHE A 744 0.86 -9.23 -72.33
CA PHE A 744 0.43 -7.91 -72.80
C PHE A 744 0.41 -7.80 -74.35
N ALA A 745 1.14 -8.68 -75.04
CA ALA A 745 1.14 -8.83 -76.50
C ALA A 745 -0.17 -9.34 -77.11
N ALA A 746 -1.08 -9.91 -76.30
CA ALA A 746 -2.38 -10.41 -76.74
C ALA A 746 -3.55 -9.46 -76.44
N LEU A 747 -3.29 -8.26 -75.93
CA LEU A 747 -4.33 -7.26 -75.64
C LEU A 747 -4.81 -6.58 -76.94
N ASP A 748 -6.13 -6.47 -77.11
CA ASP A 748 -6.70 -5.56 -78.11
C ASP A 748 -6.68 -4.13 -77.59
N LEU A 749 -5.57 -3.45 -77.87
CA LEU A 749 -5.35 -2.04 -77.52
C LEU A 749 -6.28 -1.06 -78.27
N ASN A 750 -7.03 -1.52 -79.27
CA ASN A 750 -8.07 -0.72 -79.93
C ASN A 750 -9.40 -0.76 -79.15
N ALA A 751 -9.65 -1.86 -78.42
CA ALA A 751 -10.86 -2.05 -77.62
C ALA A 751 -10.73 -1.43 -76.21
N ASP A 752 -9.64 -1.70 -75.49
CA ASP A 752 -9.32 -1.00 -74.24
C ASP A 752 -7.80 -0.85 -74.01
N PRO A 753 -7.19 0.28 -74.40
CA PRO A 753 -5.77 0.51 -74.20
C PRO A 753 -5.39 0.67 -72.72
N ARG A 754 -6.33 0.90 -71.80
CA ARG A 754 -6.03 1.09 -70.36
C ARG A 754 -5.49 -0.18 -69.70
N LEU A 755 -5.76 -1.35 -70.30
CA LEU A 755 -5.18 -2.62 -69.87
C LEU A 755 -3.65 -2.65 -69.98
N LEU A 756 -3.05 -1.75 -70.77
CA LEU A 756 -1.60 -1.60 -70.88
C LEU A 756 -0.99 -0.65 -69.82
N ASN A 757 -1.80 0.12 -69.08
CA ASN A 757 -1.33 1.11 -68.11
C ASN A 757 -0.29 0.55 -67.11
N PRO A 758 -0.46 -0.66 -66.50
CA PRO A 758 0.54 -1.18 -65.56
C PRO A 758 1.88 -1.47 -66.23
N PHE A 759 1.87 -1.85 -67.51
CA PHE A 759 3.09 -1.99 -68.29
C PHE A 759 3.74 -0.63 -68.59
N VAL A 760 2.94 0.37 -68.95
CA VAL A 760 3.40 1.76 -69.16
C VAL A 760 4.03 2.34 -67.90
N ALA A 761 3.44 2.11 -66.72
CA ALA A 761 4.00 2.54 -65.43
C ALA A 761 5.35 1.87 -65.12
N ALA A 762 5.44 0.54 -65.28
CA ALA A 762 6.69 -0.19 -65.12
C ALA A 762 7.77 0.35 -66.09
N PHE A 763 7.41 0.54 -67.36
CA PHE A 763 8.30 1.10 -68.37
C PHE A 763 8.79 2.50 -68.00
N ARG A 764 7.91 3.39 -67.49
CA ARG A 764 8.27 4.74 -67.03
C ARG A 764 9.14 4.76 -65.77
N SER A 765 9.04 3.74 -64.91
CA SER A 765 9.96 3.58 -63.76
C SER A 765 11.36 3.11 -64.20
N CYS A 766 11.48 2.43 -65.35
CA CYS A 766 12.77 2.12 -65.98
C CYS A 766 13.35 3.28 -66.81
N TYR A 767 12.50 3.96 -67.59
CA TYR A 767 12.89 5.01 -68.53
C TYR A 767 12.18 6.34 -68.18
N PRO A 768 12.56 6.99 -67.07
CA PRO A 768 11.94 8.24 -66.63
C PRO A 768 12.21 9.36 -67.64
N ILE A 769 11.13 9.93 -68.18
CA ILE A 769 11.18 11.06 -69.09
C ILE A 769 11.45 12.34 -68.31
N THR A 770 12.44 13.12 -68.76
CA THR A 770 12.77 14.43 -68.20
C THR A 770 12.41 15.53 -69.20
N HIS A 771 12.76 16.79 -68.90
CA HIS A 771 12.62 17.89 -69.85
C HIS A 771 13.63 17.83 -71.02
N ASP A 772 14.62 16.94 -70.99
CA ASP A 772 15.56 16.73 -72.09
C ASP A 772 15.04 15.74 -73.14
N TYR A 773 15.21 16.09 -74.42
CA TYR A 773 14.81 15.24 -75.56
C TYR A 773 15.64 13.96 -75.66
N GLY A 774 16.90 13.93 -75.20
CA GLY A 774 17.68 12.70 -75.10
C GLY A 774 16.97 11.62 -74.26
N SER A 775 16.41 12.01 -73.11
CA SER A 775 15.61 11.09 -72.28
C SER A 775 14.33 10.59 -72.97
N VAL A 776 13.61 11.47 -73.69
CA VAL A 776 12.44 11.13 -74.51
C VAL A 776 12.82 10.13 -75.60
N ARG A 777 13.89 10.43 -76.35
CA ARG A 777 14.42 9.61 -77.46
C ARG A 777 14.83 8.22 -76.98
N THR A 778 15.49 8.12 -75.83
CA THR A 778 15.85 6.84 -75.21
C THR A 778 14.62 6.04 -74.77
N ALA A 779 13.62 6.68 -74.16
CA ALA A 779 12.38 6.02 -73.77
C ALA A 779 11.58 5.51 -74.98
N VAL A 780 11.43 6.34 -76.03
CA VAL A 780 10.74 5.95 -77.28
C VAL A 780 11.50 4.86 -78.03
N GLY A 781 12.82 4.96 -78.14
CA GLY A 781 13.65 3.92 -78.78
C GLY A 781 13.49 2.55 -78.11
N ASN A 782 13.53 2.49 -76.77
CA ASN A 782 13.30 1.24 -76.04
C ASN A 782 11.85 0.74 -76.15
N TRP A 783 10.86 1.64 -76.18
CA TRP A 783 9.46 1.26 -76.38
C TRP A 783 9.23 0.65 -77.77
N VAL A 784 9.84 1.23 -78.81
CA VAL A 784 9.75 0.70 -80.18
C VAL A 784 10.52 -0.61 -80.33
N ALA A 785 11.72 -0.72 -79.75
CA ALA A 785 12.47 -1.99 -79.71
C ALA A 785 11.66 -3.11 -79.03
N LEU A 786 10.89 -2.79 -77.98
CA LEU A 786 10.01 -3.76 -77.31
C LEU A 786 8.81 -4.10 -78.20
N SER A 787 8.28 -3.12 -78.93
CA SER A 787 7.15 -3.32 -79.86
C SER A 787 7.44 -4.32 -80.99
N ALA A 788 8.71 -4.63 -81.26
CA ALA A 788 9.09 -5.73 -82.15
C ALA A 788 8.61 -7.12 -81.65
N THR A 789 8.32 -7.25 -80.35
CA THR A 789 7.69 -8.45 -79.77
C THR A 789 6.15 -8.49 -79.92
N CYS A 790 5.53 -7.39 -80.36
CA CYS A 790 4.10 -7.35 -80.64
C CYS A 790 3.79 -7.96 -82.04
N PRO A 791 2.63 -8.63 -82.20
CA PRO A 791 2.05 -8.91 -83.52
C PRO A 791 1.92 -7.61 -84.34
N ASP A 792 2.26 -7.68 -85.62
CA ASP A 792 2.37 -6.53 -86.52
C ASP A 792 1.11 -5.63 -86.49
N VAL A 793 -0.05 -6.26 -86.57
CA VAL A 793 -1.40 -5.65 -86.48
C VAL A 793 -1.66 -4.84 -85.19
N THR A 794 -0.95 -5.14 -84.09
CA THR A 794 -1.07 -4.41 -82.81
C THR A 794 0.11 -3.47 -82.54
N ARG A 795 1.24 -3.64 -83.25
CA ARG A 795 2.47 -2.87 -83.03
C ARG A 795 2.24 -1.37 -83.15
N GLY A 796 1.45 -0.95 -84.15
CA GLY A 796 1.07 0.45 -84.32
C GLY A 796 0.32 1.01 -83.11
N ALA A 797 -0.74 0.34 -82.66
CA ALA A 797 -1.52 0.77 -81.50
C ALA A 797 -0.66 0.83 -80.22
N PHE A 798 0.21 -0.16 -80.02
CA PHE A 798 1.15 -0.21 -78.90
C PHE A 798 2.14 0.96 -78.90
N GLN A 799 2.78 1.27 -80.04
CA GLN A 799 3.69 2.42 -80.16
C GLN A 799 2.94 3.75 -79.97
N THR A 800 1.79 3.93 -80.63
CA THR A 800 1.00 5.16 -80.55
C THR A 800 0.53 5.45 -79.13
N HIS A 801 0.02 4.45 -78.41
CA HIS A 801 -0.55 4.65 -77.08
C HIS A 801 0.49 5.28 -76.13
N TYR A 802 1.70 4.72 -76.05
CA TYR A 802 2.75 5.29 -75.21
C TYR A 802 3.14 6.69 -75.66
N ILE A 803 3.38 6.90 -76.96
CA ILE A 803 3.91 8.16 -77.46
C ILE A 803 2.92 9.31 -77.24
N LEU A 804 1.64 9.12 -77.56
CA LEU A 804 0.63 10.17 -77.42
C LEU A 804 0.22 10.43 -75.96
N GLN A 805 0.21 9.41 -75.09
CA GLN A 805 -0.25 9.56 -73.70
C GLN A 805 0.88 9.91 -72.70
N ASN A 806 2.14 9.62 -73.02
CA ASN A 806 3.25 9.74 -72.05
C ASN A 806 4.40 10.65 -72.51
N ILE A 807 4.51 11.01 -73.79
CA ILE A 807 5.48 12.01 -74.23
C ILE A 807 4.81 13.39 -74.32
N PRO A 808 5.40 14.46 -73.75
CA PRO A 808 4.94 15.83 -73.95
C PRO A 808 4.81 16.21 -75.44
N ALA A 809 3.69 16.83 -75.80
CA ALA A 809 3.33 17.12 -77.20
C ALA A 809 4.39 17.95 -77.95
N ASN A 810 5.12 18.82 -77.24
CA ASN A 810 6.21 19.62 -77.81
C ASN A 810 7.39 18.79 -78.35
N TRP A 811 7.48 17.49 -78.02
CA TRP A 811 8.49 16.57 -78.55
C TRP A 811 7.97 15.64 -79.66
N HIS A 812 6.67 15.66 -79.97
CA HIS A 812 6.09 14.79 -81.01
C HIS A 812 6.65 15.11 -82.40
N ALA A 813 6.90 16.39 -82.71
CA ALA A 813 7.55 16.79 -83.97
C ALA A 813 9.00 16.28 -84.10
N ASN A 814 9.75 16.24 -82.98
CA ASN A 814 11.11 15.69 -82.95
C ASN A 814 11.12 14.16 -83.11
N ILE A 815 10.12 13.47 -82.54
CA ILE A 815 9.92 12.03 -82.74
C ILE A 815 9.60 11.72 -84.20
N LEU A 816 8.78 12.54 -84.87
CA LEU A 816 8.48 12.38 -86.30
C LEU A 816 9.71 12.60 -87.19
N SER A 817 10.55 13.61 -86.91
CA SER A 817 11.77 13.83 -87.71
C SER A 817 12.84 12.74 -87.51
N GLU A 818 12.75 11.97 -86.42
CA GLU A 818 13.57 10.76 -86.20
C GLU A 818 12.85 9.43 -86.52
N ALA A 819 11.61 9.44 -87.03
CA ALA A 819 10.79 8.25 -87.23
C ALA A 819 11.50 7.08 -87.97
N PRO A 820 12.30 7.32 -89.04
CA PRO A 820 13.04 6.24 -89.72
C PRO A 820 14.19 5.65 -88.90
N ARG A 821 14.78 6.43 -87.97
CA ARG A 821 15.84 5.98 -87.05
C ARG A 821 15.27 5.26 -85.84
N LEU A 822 14.09 5.67 -85.39
CA LEU A 822 13.36 5.06 -84.29
C LEU A 822 12.55 3.82 -84.72
N ALA A 823 12.48 3.51 -86.02
CA ALA A 823 11.70 2.40 -86.60
C ALA A 823 10.19 2.44 -86.25
N LEU A 824 9.59 3.63 -86.30
CA LEU A 824 8.15 3.79 -86.02
C LEU A 824 7.27 3.10 -87.06
N HIS A 825 6.19 2.48 -86.59
CA HIS A 825 5.19 1.85 -87.44
C HIS A 825 4.38 2.89 -88.23
N ALA A 826 3.95 2.55 -89.45
CA ALA A 826 3.27 3.49 -90.35
C ALA A 826 2.00 4.11 -89.72
N THR A 827 1.20 3.30 -89.02
CA THR A 827 0.01 3.77 -88.26
C THR A 827 0.37 4.83 -87.22
N THR A 828 1.50 4.64 -86.54
CA THR A 828 1.98 5.52 -85.47
C THR A 828 2.54 6.82 -86.02
N ILE A 829 3.27 6.78 -87.14
CA ILE A 829 3.68 7.98 -87.86
C ILE A 829 2.47 8.82 -88.28
N ALA A 830 1.42 8.18 -88.81
CA ALA A 830 0.18 8.86 -89.18
C ALA A 830 -0.54 9.49 -87.98
N GLN A 831 -0.70 8.74 -86.88
CA GLN A 831 -1.41 9.20 -85.67
C GLN A 831 -0.65 10.32 -84.93
N ILE A 832 0.68 10.25 -84.85
CA ILE A 832 1.49 11.35 -84.27
C ILE A 832 1.48 12.58 -85.19
N SER A 833 1.52 12.41 -86.52
CA SER A 833 1.40 13.54 -87.46
C SER A 833 0.05 14.24 -87.30
N GLN A 834 -1.05 13.50 -87.18
CA GLN A 834 -2.38 14.05 -86.92
C GLN A 834 -2.43 14.81 -85.59
N ALA A 835 -1.81 14.29 -84.52
CA ALA A 835 -1.73 14.97 -83.23
C ALA A 835 -0.91 16.28 -83.30
N VAL A 836 0.18 16.31 -84.06
CA VAL A 836 1.02 17.51 -84.26
C VAL A 836 0.27 18.59 -85.03
N GLU A 837 -0.45 18.25 -86.10
CA GLU A 837 -1.24 19.25 -86.85
C GLU A 837 -2.43 19.78 -86.01
N LEU A 838 -3.09 18.93 -85.22
CA LEU A 838 -4.13 19.37 -84.28
C LEU A 838 -3.58 20.30 -83.19
N ALA A 839 -2.39 20.02 -82.66
CA ALA A 839 -1.75 20.86 -81.66
C ALA A 839 -1.39 22.25 -82.21
N LYS A 840 -0.83 22.34 -83.44
CA LYS A 840 -0.57 23.61 -84.12
C LYS A 840 -1.85 24.44 -84.27
N ALA A 841 -2.90 23.83 -84.80
CA ALA A 841 -4.18 24.49 -85.04
C ALA A 841 -4.81 25.05 -83.74
N GLN A 842 -4.57 24.41 -82.59
CA GLN A 842 -4.99 24.93 -81.28
C GLN A 842 -4.12 26.11 -80.81
N THR A 843 -2.80 26.08 -81.00
CA THR A 843 -1.93 27.22 -80.63
C THR A 843 -2.14 28.45 -81.50
N ASP A 844 -2.48 28.27 -82.78
CA ASP A 844 -2.79 29.38 -83.69
C ASP A 844 -4.11 30.08 -83.30
N PHE A 845 -5.12 29.31 -82.85
CA PHE A 845 -6.42 29.84 -82.42
C PHE A 845 -6.38 30.66 -81.11
N THR A 846 -5.35 30.47 -80.28
CA THR A 846 -5.21 31.17 -78.99
C THR A 846 -4.42 32.48 -79.02
N ASN A 847 -3.87 32.86 -80.18
CA ASN A 847 -3.13 34.13 -80.34
C ASN A 847 -3.94 35.24 -81.03
N THR A 848 -5.22 35.00 -81.35
CA THR A 848 -6.10 35.95 -82.05
C THR A 848 -7.38 36.24 -81.27
N ASP A 849 -7.26 36.76 -80.05
CA ASP A 849 -8.13 37.80 -79.50
C ASP A 849 -7.71 38.20 -78.07
N VAL A 850 -7.36 39.48 -77.89
CA VAL A 850 -7.66 40.39 -76.75
C VAL A 850 -6.74 41.62 -76.89
N ALA A 851 -7.35 42.77 -77.16
CA ALA A 851 -6.74 44.09 -77.09
C ALA A 851 -7.81 45.12 -76.66
N SER A 852 -7.37 46.28 -76.15
CA SER A 852 -8.17 47.41 -75.62
C SER A 852 -9.11 47.11 -74.43
N ASP A 853 -8.58 47.35 -73.23
CA ASP A 853 -9.01 48.41 -72.30
C ASP A 853 -10.51 48.70 -72.08
N SER A 854 -10.92 48.69 -70.81
CA SER A 854 -11.59 49.87 -70.18
C SER A 854 -11.59 49.79 -68.66
N GLU A 855 -11.80 50.94 -68.01
CA GLU A 855 -11.51 51.19 -66.60
C GLU A 855 -12.65 50.84 -65.62
N GLY A 856 -12.28 50.54 -64.36
CA GLY A 856 -12.84 51.21 -63.18
C GLY A 856 -14.23 50.82 -62.65
N GLY A 857 -14.27 50.22 -61.45
CA GLY A 857 -15.52 50.07 -60.68
C GLY A 857 -15.33 49.44 -59.29
N PHE A 858 -15.43 50.25 -58.22
CA PHE A 858 -15.29 49.83 -56.82
C PHE A 858 -16.65 49.93 -56.10
N ALA A 859 -17.14 48.86 -55.43
CA ALA A 859 -17.98 48.94 -54.22
C ALA A 859 -18.33 47.57 -53.56
N SER A 860 -18.00 47.47 -52.27
CA SER A 860 -18.53 46.62 -51.18
C SER A 860 -19.69 45.62 -51.36
N GLU A 861 -19.48 44.40 -50.85
CA GLU A 861 -20.15 43.74 -49.69
C GLU A 861 -21.51 44.28 -49.16
N PRO A 862 -22.42 43.46 -48.54
CA PRO A 862 -22.03 42.55 -47.44
C PRO A 862 -22.88 41.27 -47.11
N THR A 863 -22.20 40.26 -46.51
CA THR A 863 -22.72 39.26 -45.51
C THR A 863 -23.88 38.31 -45.92
N LYS A 864 -24.23 37.20 -45.25
CA LYS A 864 -23.97 36.49 -43.95
C LYS A 864 -23.84 34.96 -44.28
N LYS A 865 -23.53 33.93 -43.48
CA LYS A 865 -22.91 33.51 -42.16
C LYS A 865 -22.98 31.95 -42.21
N ALA A 866 -22.21 31.06 -41.58
CA ALA A 866 -20.99 31.00 -40.74
C ALA A 866 -20.47 29.51 -40.84
N LYS A 867 -19.70 28.82 -39.97
CA LYS A 867 -19.18 29.03 -38.60
C LYS A 867 -17.97 28.08 -38.35
N ALA A 868 -16.82 28.63 -37.91
CA ALA A 868 -15.77 28.06 -37.03
C ALA A 868 -15.06 26.69 -37.38
N ALA A 869 -13.82 26.40 -36.97
CA ALA A 869 -12.92 27.08 -36.01
C ALA A 869 -11.39 26.91 -36.32
N ARG A 870 -10.59 27.84 -35.77
CA ARG A 870 -9.17 27.77 -35.26
C ARG A 870 -8.27 26.58 -35.69
N GLY A 871 -6.99 26.74 -36.11
CA GLY A 871 -6.17 27.94 -36.40
C GLY A 871 -4.72 27.88 -35.82
N ALA A 872 -3.77 28.60 -36.46
CA ALA A 872 -2.37 28.89 -36.01
C ALA A 872 -1.39 27.68 -35.89
N LYS A 873 -0.07 27.77 -36.16
CA LYS A 873 0.84 28.92 -36.47
C LYS A 873 2.16 28.45 -37.15
N THR A 874 2.91 29.40 -37.74
CA THR A 874 4.39 29.43 -37.98
C THR A 874 5.13 28.34 -38.79
N THR A 875 5.50 28.71 -40.03
CA THR A 875 6.87 28.69 -40.65
C THR A 875 8.00 27.79 -40.12
N PRO A 876 8.82 27.28 -41.06
CA PRO A 876 10.28 27.40 -41.00
C PRO A 876 10.90 28.18 -42.19
N THR A 877 12.18 28.53 -42.09
CA THR A 877 12.90 29.44 -43.01
C THR A 877 13.83 28.77 -44.04
N ARG A 878 14.15 29.55 -45.09
CA ARG A 878 14.94 29.22 -46.30
C ARG A 878 16.44 29.51 -46.13
N ARG A 879 17.32 28.74 -46.82
CA ARG A 879 18.78 28.89 -47.13
C ARG A 879 19.61 27.68 -46.65
N LYS A 880 20.68 27.22 -47.32
CA LYS A 880 21.27 27.56 -48.64
C LYS A 880 22.07 26.35 -49.19
N ARG A 881 22.47 26.38 -50.47
CA ARG A 881 23.55 25.55 -51.04
C ARG A 881 24.92 26.04 -50.53
N ASP A 882 25.95 25.17 -50.62
CA ASP A 882 27.20 25.29 -51.41
C ASP A 882 28.06 24.01 -51.16
N ALA A 883 29.16 23.66 -51.85
CA ALA A 883 29.46 23.49 -53.29
C ALA A 883 30.86 22.81 -53.46
N GLY A 884 31.11 22.06 -54.56
CA GLY A 884 32.41 21.40 -54.88
C GLY A 884 32.44 19.86 -54.63
N GLY A 885 33.29 19.03 -55.26
CA GLY A 885 34.37 19.25 -56.24
C GLY A 885 35.60 18.35 -55.94
N VAL A 886 35.72 17.09 -56.41
CA VAL A 886 36.22 16.62 -57.74
C VAL A 886 37.76 16.80 -57.91
N PRO A 887 38.59 15.82 -58.41
CA PRO A 887 38.44 14.35 -58.61
C PRO A 887 39.69 13.44 -58.28
N GLY A 888 39.58 12.11 -58.53
CA GLY A 888 40.69 11.23 -59.00
C GLY A 888 41.31 10.19 -58.02
N ILE A 889 42.05 9.13 -58.45
CA ILE A 889 42.15 8.43 -59.76
C ILE A 889 42.95 7.07 -59.65
N VAL A 890 42.45 5.97 -60.27
CA VAL A 890 43.19 4.81 -60.90
C VAL A 890 43.85 3.64 -60.06
N TRP A 891 43.90 2.44 -60.71
CA TRP A 891 44.32 1.04 -60.34
C TRP A 891 43.44 0.28 -59.31
N LEU A 892 42.97 -0.97 -59.47
CA LEU A 892 43.15 -2.15 -60.38
C LEU A 892 44.16 -3.25 -59.95
N MET A 893 43.66 -4.43 -59.51
CA MET A 893 44.17 -5.81 -59.75
C MET A 893 43.36 -6.88 -58.96
N LEU A 894 43.25 -8.08 -59.55
CA LEU A 894 43.01 -9.48 -59.03
C LEU A 894 42.51 -9.71 -57.57
N VAL A 895 41.63 -10.66 -57.24
CA VAL A 895 41.28 -12.02 -57.77
C VAL A 895 42.36 -13.10 -57.59
N LEU A 896 42.49 -13.65 -56.37
CA LEU A 896 42.60 -15.11 -56.05
C LEU A 896 43.04 -15.37 -54.59
N GLY A 897 42.57 -16.47 -54.01
CA GLY A 897 43.38 -17.29 -53.07
C GLY A 897 43.35 -17.03 -51.56
N GLY A 898 42.54 -17.82 -50.84
CA GLY A 898 43.03 -18.70 -49.76
C GLY A 898 43.74 -18.15 -48.51
N VAL A 899 42.99 -18.07 -47.41
CA VAL A 899 43.32 -18.50 -46.03
C VAL A 899 44.81 -18.64 -45.63
N GLY A 900 45.26 -17.80 -44.68
CA GLY A 900 46.40 -18.10 -43.80
C GLY A 900 46.98 -16.88 -43.06
N ILE A 901 47.44 -17.07 -41.80
CA ILE A 901 48.28 -16.12 -41.01
C ILE A 901 47.56 -14.80 -40.66
N VAL A 902 47.05 -14.48 -39.45
CA VAL A 902 47.41 -14.78 -38.03
C VAL A 902 48.70 -14.12 -37.55
N THR A 903 48.61 -13.26 -36.53
CA THR A 903 49.68 -12.48 -35.85
C THR A 903 50.43 -11.46 -36.73
N ALA A 904 50.81 -10.25 -36.28
CA ALA A 904 50.59 -9.50 -35.03
C ALA A 904 50.43 -7.98 -35.42
N ILE A 905 50.19 -6.97 -34.58
CA ILE A 905 50.70 -6.63 -33.24
C ILE A 905 49.68 -5.72 -32.54
N ALA A 906 49.48 -5.90 -31.22
CA ALA A 906 48.88 -4.89 -30.34
C ALA A 906 49.82 -4.64 -29.15
N VAL A 907 50.20 -3.37 -28.93
CA VAL A 907 51.27 -2.99 -27.97
C VAL A 907 50.72 -2.65 -26.59
N THR A 908 51.52 -3.02 -25.59
CA THR A 908 51.40 -2.74 -24.15
C THR A 908 51.33 -1.26 -23.73
N GLN A 909 50.67 -1.04 -22.57
CA GLN A 909 50.97 -0.03 -21.51
C GLN A 909 50.42 1.43 -21.58
N LEU A 910 49.84 1.85 -20.42
CA LEU A 910 49.73 3.23 -19.85
C LEU A 910 48.75 4.21 -20.55
N LYS A 911 48.09 5.18 -19.89
CA LYS A 911 47.95 5.67 -18.47
C LYS A 911 46.44 5.99 -18.25
N LYS A 912 45.81 5.92 -17.06
CA LYS A 912 46.05 6.47 -15.70
C LYS A 912 45.66 7.96 -15.54
N ASN A 913 44.97 8.26 -14.42
CA ASN A 913 44.39 9.55 -13.96
C ASN A 913 43.07 9.95 -14.67
N ALA A 914 41.92 10.24 -14.05
CA ALA A 914 41.48 10.53 -12.67
C ALA A 914 41.54 12.00 -12.19
N ALA A 915 40.37 12.66 -12.20
CA ALA A 915 39.91 13.83 -11.45
C ALA A 915 38.39 13.99 -11.70
N GLN A 916 37.53 14.55 -10.85
CA GLN A 916 37.58 14.91 -9.43
C GLN A 916 36.12 15.04 -8.94
N LYS A 917 35.83 14.75 -7.66
CA LYS A 917 34.58 15.19 -7.01
C LYS A 917 34.85 15.56 -5.56
N GLN A 918 34.15 16.57 -5.07
CA GLN A 918 34.40 17.19 -3.75
C GLN A 918 33.82 16.34 -2.61
N ALA A 919 34.37 16.53 -1.41
CA ALA A 919 33.86 15.95 -0.17
C ALA A 919 33.32 17.06 0.74
N GLU A 920 32.20 16.77 1.42
CA GLU A 920 31.74 17.51 2.60
C GLU A 920 32.25 16.83 3.89
N PRO A 921 32.34 17.54 5.03
CA PRO A 921 32.98 17.03 6.23
C PRO A 921 32.07 16.11 7.08
N GLU A 922 32.66 15.07 7.68
CA GLU A 922 31.99 14.21 8.65
C GLU A 922 31.76 14.90 10.03
N PRO A 923 30.70 14.53 10.76
CA PRO A 923 30.47 15.00 12.13
C PRO A 923 31.40 14.32 13.16
N PRO A 924 31.64 14.96 14.33
CA PRO A 924 32.56 14.43 15.34
C PRO A 924 32.04 13.16 16.05
N PRO A 925 32.94 12.27 16.52
CA PRO A 925 32.58 10.99 17.12
C PRO A 925 31.95 11.12 18.52
N PRO A 926 31.07 10.18 18.92
CA PRO A 926 30.35 10.23 20.19
C PRO A 926 31.25 9.96 21.41
N VAL A 927 30.99 10.69 22.50
CA VAL A 927 31.72 10.60 23.77
C VAL A 927 31.48 9.25 24.45
N LYS A 928 32.56 8.54 24.80
CA LYS A 928 32.50 7.29 25.58
C LYS A 928 32.17 7.57 27.04
N VAL A 929 30.91 7.34 27.43
CA VAL A 929 30.51 7.32 28.85
C VAL A 929 31.13 6.10 29.55
N ILE A 930 32.05 6.35 30.47
CA ILE A 930 32.67 5.30 31.30
C ILE A 930 31.66 4.88 32.38
N LYS A 931 31.21 3.62 32.34
CA LYS A 931 30.45 3.02 33.45
C LYS A 931 31.42 2.47 34.50
N GLU A 932 31.50 3.13 35.64
CA GLU A 932 32.15 2.57 36.83
C GLU A 932 31.45 1.29 37.28
N LYS A 933 32.23 0.27 37.64
CA LYS A 933 31.74 -0.96 38.27
C LYS A 933 32.12 -0.95 39.75
N ALA A 934 31.18 -0.57 40.61
CA ALA A 934 31.33 -0.74 42.05
C ALA A 934 31.54 -2.23 42.37
N LYS A 935 32.67 -2.56 43.02
CA LYS A 935 32.93 -3.88 43.60
C LYS A 935 32.66 -3.81 45.09
N ALA A 936 31.49 -4.31 45.52
CA ALA A 936 31.32 -4.68 46.92
C ALA A 936 32.31 -5.80 47.26
N LYS A 937 33.11 -5.61 48.31
CA LYS A 937 34.01 -6.63 48.85
C LYS A 937 34.10 -6.46 50.36
N ASP A 938 32.95 -6.65 51.00
CA ASP A 938 32.87 -6.60 52.45
C ASP A 938 33.67 -7.76 53.06
N LYS A 939 34.36 -7.49 54.17
CA LYS A 939 35.29 -8.44 54.78
C LYS A 939 35.56 -8.11 56.25
N ASP A 940 34.49 -7.84 56.98
CA ASP A 940 34.60 -7.53 58.40
C ASP A 940 35.11 -8.74 59.21
N LYS A 941 36.05 -8.46 60.12
CA LYS A 941 36.71 -9.47 60.94
C LYS A 941 37.46 -8.81 62.10
N ASP A 942 36.73 -8.18 63.00
CA ASP A 942 37.30 -7.70 64.26
C ASP A 942 37.08 -8.65 65.44
N LYS A 943 37.83 -8.42 66.52
CA LYS A 943 37.92 -9.33 67.67
C LYS A 943 37.99 -8.56 69.00
N ASP A 944 37.72 -9.30 70.07
CA ASP A 944 38.05 -8.95 71.45
C ASP A 944 37.36 -7.70 72.05
N LYS A 945 36.13 -7.89 72.56
CA LYS A 945 35.90 -7.88 74.03
C LYS A 945 34.58 -8.53 74.42
#